data_AF-A0A432HJR2-F1
#
_entry.id   AF-A0A432HJR2-F1
#
_cell.length_a   1.000
_cell.length_b   1.000
_cell.length_c   1.000
_cell.angle_alpha   90.00
_cell.angle_beta   90.00
_cell.angle_gamma   90.00
#
_symmetry.space_group_name_H-M   'P 1'
#
loop_
_entity.id
_entity.type
_entity.pdbx_description
1 polymer ?
#
loop_
_entity_poly.entity_id
_entity_poly.type
_entity_poly.pdbx_seq_one_letter_code
_entity_poly.pdbx_strand_id
1 'polypeptide(L)'
;MSFEEVKSTTSHSPATQAEATWVIDADCAEKLGLSKHLLTASALSITRIGPVEALVTPIRAETIPVENCEKPTREELRTPCPYFPAPHNGKTPPMGWVITEFLDWRDEKTWTRDRIGAGKVRYVVPIGEWAFPVGFTQSGYGDTIPVISASHVGRGKMLGYGHESWVDGAGPKETAFSLQAVEWVCGENADVGLAYGAGYDDFEDELQGEGHTVHLSVTPDDLSGIDCLLDEFWNGHDDADNQNLVDFMLAGGGLIMGGHAWYWSYSNSDVSHNYPGNKIAKTTGLFVSPAWGSNNVDFRVVPHELTRPQAAIEAIRADRIDNQTLSVDDAAIADATLSICTGVVALDFHGFWVPLREVVNATGWTVIQYGTLWQNVGHNLGEDPVADTILRVEASLTQNLPANELPAHPSHVEFPGEVPTNATRITRTFSIDGNQSGLPSNFGYSGARSHVRMTTGLYAAPGEVITVTLPPGIVDSGTYVLVGAHSDSLWGKSQLHRHPQIARWWYVDSATMEVGNAFGGPIYIGIQAGSTLGDFDVTISNAVKAPRYIHGETDIFQWQQQFRHDPAPWAEIGSGQFILTVPSHEIRDLDNPQDLMDWWDQALAMEHEIYGYTPWPRVERAVFDAQISAGWMHSGYPFMAHDLSVAGVVNVSYMSENGDWGMFHELGHNHQWMPSTLPGTTETGCNFASVYLMEQLVNPPNLRPANPQRAYFEDGSNISNWSTWVALDTFLIVKEEWGWGPITEALSVYYTLPSAEVPRGDVEEFNAWVMHLSNATGYNLAPYHAAWGFPLTQATYDALDHLPVWVDDPLRGDFFVYDAILRNLTSTNVTSSAAQIVWDVYDNGTNTSLMVYYGQTDMGNNSQLWPYSISVGTPEVGPGSANITFTGDGTHYVRIMASNEEVEVWFGPIAVDPS
;
A
#
# COMPACT_ATOMS: atom_id res chain seq x y z
N MET A 1 -15.40 11.72 -23.74
CA MET A 1 -14.29 10.75 -23.80
C MET A 1 -14.94 9.37 -23.87
N SER A 2 -14.59 8.53 -24.83
CA SER A 2 -14.98 7.12 -24.84
C SER A 2 -13.85 6.32 -24.22
N PHE A 3 -14.17 5.45 -23.27
CA PHE A 3 -13.24 4.62 -22.51
C PHE A 3 -13.27 3.19 -23.07
N GLU A 4 -12.11 2.61 -23.36
CA GLU A 4 -11.95 1.17 -23.65
C GLU A 4 -10.96 0.55 -22.66
N GLU A 5 -11.24 -0.71 -22.30
CA GLU A 5 -10.88 -1.39 -21.06
C GLU A 5 -9.68 -2.35 -21.24
N VAL A 6 -8.81 -2.46 -20.23
CA VAL A 6 -7.77 -3.52 -20.15
C VAL A 6 -8.08 -4.45 -18.97
N LYS A 7 -8.13 -5.75 -19.25
CA LYS A 7 -8.47 -6.82 -18.29
C LYS A 7 -7.40 -6.96 -17.19
N SER A 8 -7.82 -7.00 -15.91
CA SER A 8 -6.97 -7.41 -14.78
C SER A 8 -7.14 -8.91 -14.49
N THR A 9 -6.07 -9.58 -14.08
CA THR A 9 -6.07 -10.99 -13.66
C THR A 9 -5.92 -11.09 -12.14
N THR A 10 -6.77 -11.90 -11.53
CA THR A 10 -6.88 -12.20 -10.10
C THR A 10 -5.57 -12.71 -9.46
N SER A 11 -5.14 -12.11 -8.34
CA SER A 11 -4.36 -12.81 -7.32
C SER A 11 -4.68 -12.31 -5.91
N HIS A 12 -4.88 -13.23 -4.97
CA HIS A 12 -5.22 -12.96 -3.57
C HIS A 12 -3.98 -12.56 -2.77
N SER A 13 -3.97 -11.33 -2.24
CA SER A 13 -3.08 -10.85 -1.17
C SER A 13 -3.84 -9.79 -0.35
N PRO A 14 -3.72 -9.75 0.99
CA PRO A 14 -4.39 -8.72 1.77
C PRO A 14 -3.63 -7.38 1.65
N ALA A 15 -4.40 -6.32 1.36
CA ALA A 15 -3.99 -4.91 1.34
C ALA A 15 -2.89 -4.53 0.32
N THR A 16 -3.26 -4.50 -0.96
CA THR A 16 -2.60 -3.66 -1.97
C THR A 16 -3.66 -2.82 -2.65
N GLN A 17 -3.45 -1.49 -2.69
CA GLN A 17 -4.31 -0.53 -3.38
C GLN A 17 -4.58 -0.98 -4.83
N ALA A 18 -5.83 -0.86 -5.27
CA ALA A 18 -6.26 -1.29 -6.60
C ALA A 18 -5.59 -0.41 -7.68
N GLU A 19 -4.96 -1.03 -8.67
CA GLU A 19 -4.39 -0.35 -9.83
C GLU A 19 -5.44 -0.19 -10.92
N ALA A 20 -5.91 1.04 -11.15
CA ALA A 20 -6.66 1.41 -12.34
C ALA A 20 -5.70 1.98 -13.40
N THR A 21 -5.48 1.24 -14.49
CA THR A 21 -4.62 1.65 -15.61
C THR A 21 -5.47 2.35 -16.68
N TRP A 22 -5.25 3.65 -16.88
CA TRP A 22 -5.93 4.44 -17.91
C TRP A 22 -5.11 4.43 -19.21
N VAL A 23 -5.67 3.88 -20.30
CA VAL A 23 -5.07 3.93 -21.65
C VAL A 23 -5.88 4.86 -22.53
N ILE A 24 -5.24 5.90 -23.10
CA ILE A 24 -5.88 6.80 -24.07
C ILE A 24 -5.70 6.23 -25.48
N ASP A 25 -6.82 6.09 -26.19
CA ASP A 25 -6.92 5.69 -27.59
C ASP A 25 -6.18 6.66 -28.53
N ALA A 26 -5.35 6.10 -29.43
CA ALA A 26 -4.55 6.80 -30.42
C ALA A 26 -5.39 7.61 -31.44
N ASP A 27 -6.70 7.37 -31.53
CA ASP A 27 -7.63 8.14 -32.39
C ASP A 27 -7.95 9.55 -31.84
N CYS A 28 -7.66 9.84 -30.56
CA CYS A 28 -7.84 11.18 -30.00
C CYS A 28 -6.75 12.17 -30.44
N ALA A 29 -5.58 11.68 -30.86
CA ALA A 29 -4.47 12.52 -31.35
C ALA A 29 -4.72 13.08 -32.76
N GLU A 30 -5.56 12.41 -33.57
CA GLU A 30 -5.83 12.83 -34.96
C GLU A 30 -6.85 13.99 -35.03
N LYS A 31 -7.65 14.18 -33.98
CA LYS A 31 -8.58 15.34 -33.85
C LYS A 31 -7.89 16.64 -33.38
N LEU A 32 -6.62 16.57 -32.96
CA LEU A 32 -5.83 17.73 -32.48
C LEU A 32 -4.82 18.28 -33.52
N GLY A 33 -4.83 17.79 -34.76
CA GLY A 33 -4.15 18.46 -35.88
C GLY A 33 -2.62 18.39 -35.89
N LEU A 34 -2.00 17.39 -35.24
CA LEU A 34 -0.55 17.18 -35.28
C LEU A 34 -0.17 16.21 -36.42
N SER A 35 0.58 16.72 -37.40
CA SER A 35 0.99 16.02 -38.61
C SER A 35 1.94 14.84 -38.32
N LYS A 36 1.49 13.61 -38.62
CA LYS A 36 2.31 12.39 -38.74
C LYS A 36 3.41 12.58 -39.80
N HIS A 37 4.70 12.44 -39.45
CA HIS A 37 5.72 11.87 -40.34
C HIS A 37 6.94 11.32 -39.55
N LEU A 38 7.21 10.03 -39.80
CA LEU A 38 8.49 9.29 -39.71
C LEU A 38 8.90 8.64 -38.38
N LEU A 39 8.38 7.42 -38.18
CA LEU A 39 9.14 6.29 -37.62
C LEU A 39 9.76 5.50 -38.78
N THR A 40 11.10 5.44 -38.86
CA THR A 40 11.95 4.27 -39.21
C THR A 40 13.36 4.72 -39.59
N ALA A 41 14.37 4.29 -38.81
CA ALA A 41 15.64 3.69 -39.25
C ALA A 41 16.77 3.95 -38.23
N SER A 42 17.33 2.86 -37.70
CA SER A 42 18.53 2.83 -36.88
C SER A 42 19.82 2.95 -37.72
N ALA A 43 20.87 3.45 -37.06
CA ALA A 43 22.31 3.35 -37.33
C ALA A 43 22.94 4.19 -38.48
N LEU A 44 23.75 5.19 -38.12
CA LEU A 44 25.17 5.33 -38.51
C LEU A 44 25.84 6.59 -37.93
N SER A 45 27.05 6.41 -37.41
CA SER A 45 28.02 7.42 -36.96
C SER A 45 28.56 8.28 -38.13
N ILE A 46 28.87 9.56 -37.87
CA ILE A 46 30.12 10.29 -38.25
C ILE A 46 29.95 11.83 -38.07
N THR A 47 30.67 12.36 -37.08
CA THR A 47 31.58 13.53 -37.07
C THR A 47 31.35 14.76 -37.98
N ARG A 48 31.21 15.97 -37.38
CA ARG A 48 32.20 17.09 -37.36
C ARG A 48 31.59 18.49 -37.04
N ILE A 49 32.25 19.20 -36.10
CA ILE A 49 32.75 20.61 -36.11
C ILE A 49 31.72 21.71 -36.47
N GLY A 50 31.44 22.78 -35.72
CA GLY A 50 32.07 23.56 -34.63
C GLY A 50 31.37 24.95 -34.63
N PRO A 51 31.99 26.05 -34.16
CA PRO A 51 32.28 26.45 -32.79
C PRO A 51 31.46 27.69 -32.35
N VAL A 52 31.33 27.95 -31.04
CA VAL A 52 31.27 29.33 -30.50
C VAL A 52 32.10 29.40 -29.23
N GLU A 53 33.10 30.27 -29.27
CA GLU A 53 34.05 30.58 -28.19
C GLU A 53 33.52 31.65 -27.23
N ALA A 54 34.11 31.61 -26.03
CA ALA A 54 34.41 32.72 -25.11
C ALA A 54 33.26 33.20 -24.21
N LEU A 55 33.43 33.42 -22.90
CA LEU A 55 34.57 34.02 -22.18
C LEU A 55 34.71 33.44 -20.76
N VAL A 56 35.92 32.96 -20.45
CA VAL A 56 36.40 32.74 -19.08
C VAL A 56 36.95 34.06 -18.54
N THR A 57 36.53 34.45 -17.34
CA THR A 57 37.27 35.42 -16.50
C THR A 57 37.62 34.72 -15.18
N PRO A 58 38.90 34.63 -14.80
CA PRO A 58 39.28 34.08 -13.50
C PRO A 58 39.29 35.20 -12.45
N ILE A 59 38.47 35.05 -11.41
CA ILE A 59 38.55 35.89 -10.21
C ILE A 59 39.74 35.39 -9.37
N ARG A 60 40.71 36.28 -9.19
CA ARG A 60 41.81 36.18 -8.21
C ARG A 60 41.23 36.19 -6.81
N ALA A 61 41.54 35.17 -6.01
CA ALA A 61 41.48 35.28 -4.56
C ALA A 61 42.85 35.78 -4.06
N GLU A 62 42.85 36.96 -3.44
CA GLU A 62 43.97 37.53 -2.72
C GLU A 62 44.15 36.83 -1.38
N THR A 63 45.41 36.54 -1.06
CA THR A 63 45.89 36.08 0.25
C THR A 63 46.02 37.27 1.20
N ILE A 64 45.38 37.19 2.38
CA ILE A 64 45.68 38.02 3.55
C ILE A 64 45.77 37.08 4.78
N PRO A 65 46.75 37.27 5.69
CA PRO A 65 47.18 36.26 6.64
C PRO A 65 46.41 36.30 7.96
N VAL A 66 46.20 35.14 8.58
CA VAL A 66 45.77 35.02 9.98
C VAL A 66 46.95 34.52 10.79
N GLU A 67 47.52 35.41 11.59
CA GLU A 67 48.41 35.08 12.71
C GLU A 67 47.59 34.66 13.93
N ASN A 68 48.17 33.72 14.69
CA ASN A 68 47.88 33.33 16.08
C ASN A 68 46.63 32.49 16.37
N CYS A 69 46.78 31.17 16.18
CA CYS A 69 46.40 30.17 17.19
C CYS A 69 47.48 29.07 17.21
N GLU A 70 47.98 28.78 18.41
CA GLU A 70 49.11 27.88 18.66
C GLU A 70 48.85 26.45 18.18
N LYS A 71 49.84 25.87 17.49
CA LYS A 71 49.87 24.44 17.12
C LYS A 71 50.31 23.60 18.32
N PRO A 72 49.65 22.48 18.64
CA PRO A 72 50.27 21.46 19.49
C PRO A 72 51.39 20.78 18.71
N THR A 73 52.51 20.53 19.39
CA THR A 73 53.71 19.89 18.85
C THR A 73 53.48 18.41 18.54
N ARG A 74 54.20 17.93 17.52
CA ARG A 74 54.11 16.62 16.87
C ARG A 74 54.58 15.43 17.72
N GLU A 75 54.34 15.45 19.04
CA GLU A 75 54.86 14.44 19.99
C GLU A 75 53.83 13.92 21.01
N GLU A 76 52.54 14.30 20.93
CA GLU A 76 51.48 13.80 21.83
C GLU A 76 50.41 12.92 21.15
N LEU A 77 50.68 12.36 19.96
CA LEU A 77 49.79 11.38 19.28
C LEU A 77 50.43 9.99 19.09
N ARG A 78 51.30 9.57 20.01
CA ARG A 78 51.89 8.23 20.00
C ARG A 78 51.87 7.58 21.38
N THR A 79 50.71 7.10 21.78
CA THR A 79 50.63 5.85 22.55
C THR A 79 50.28 4.73 21.56
N PRO A 80 51.13 3.71 21.39
CA PRO A 80 50.91 2.64 20.42
C PRO A 80 49.84 1.67 20.94
N CYS A 81 48.77 1.47 20.16
CA CYS A 81 48.04 0.21 20.20
C CYS A 81 49.02 -0.94 19.91
N PRO A 82 48.96 -2.06 20.66
CA PRO A 82 49.82 -3.19 20.39
C PRO A 82 49.50 -3.77 19.01
N TYR A 83 50.54 -3.81 18.19
CA TYR A 83 50.65 -4.50 16.91
C TYR A 83 49.99 -5.90 16.97
N PHE A 84 49.07 -6.18 16.04
CA PHE A 84 48.74 -7.56 15.68
C PHE A 84 48.66 -7.74 14.16
N PRO A 85 49.10 -8.90 13.64
CA PRO A 85 49.36 -9.11 12.23
C PRO A 85 48.04 -9.25 11.48
N ALA A 86 47.84 -8.42 10.47
CA ALA A 86 46.88 -8.67 9.41
C ALA A 86 47.18 -10.04 8.75
N PRO A 87 46.18 -10.76 8.22
CA PRO A 87 46.42 -11.71 7.14
C PRO A 87 47.22 -10.97 6.06
N HIS A 88 48.33 -11.55 5.63
CA HIS A 88 49.36 -10.85 4.89
C HIS A 88 48.84 -9.97 3.73
N ASN A 89 49.18 -8.68 3.81
CA ASN A 89 48.98 -7.57 2.87
C ASN A 89 47.59 -6.92 2.94
N GLY A 90 47.56 -5.65 3.41
CA GLY A 90 46.40 -4.76 3.44
C GLY A 90 45.82 -4.41 2.07
N LYS A 91 45.30 -5.43 1.40
CA LYS A 91 44.32 -5.39 0.33
C LYS A 91 43.12 -6.17 0.84
N THR A 92 41.93 -5.77 0.40
CA THR A 92 40.75 -6.63 0.44
C THR A 92 41.15 -8.08 0.10
N PRO A 93 40.58 -9.10 0.77
CA PRO A 93 40.90 -10.48 0.44
C PRO A 93 40.56 -10.65 -1.04
N PRO A 94 41.51 -11.09 -1.89
CA PRO A 94 41.25 -11.19 -3.32
C PRO A 94 40.01 -12.05 -3.54
N MET A 95 39.15 -11.71 -4.52
CA MET A 95 37.95 -12.44 -4.97
C MET A 95 38.04 -13.97 -4.79
N GLY A 96 39.20 -14.56 -5.07
CA GLY A 96 39.46 -15.98 -4.86
C GLY A 96 39.29 -16.47 -3.42
N TRP A 97 39.61 -15.72 -2.39
CA TRP A 97 39.60 -16.20 -1.00
C TRP A 97 38.19 -16.37 -0.43
N VAL A 98 37.30 -15.39 -0.63
CA VAL A 98 35.89 -15.49 -0.17
C VAL A 98 35.12 -16.49 -1.03
N ILE A 99 35.33 -16.48 -2.34
CA ILE A 99 34.75 -17.49 -3.23
C ILE A 99 35.29 -18.87 -2.87
N THR A 100 36.58 -19.02 -2.57
CA THR A 100 37.14 -20.29 -2.13
C THR A 100 36.57 -20.72 -0.79
N GLU A 101 36.47 -19.87 0.24
CA GLU A 101 35.82 -20.27 1.50
C GLU A 101 34.35 -20.66 1.30
N PHE A 102 33.61 -19.91 0.48
CA PHE A 102 32.22 -20.23 0.16
C PHE A 102 32.08 -21.50 -0.69
N LEU A 103 33.00 -21.75 -1.62
CA LEU A 103 33.01 -22.95 -2.47
C LEU A 103 33.53 -24.18 -1.72
N ASP A 104 34.52 -24.03 -0.83
CA ASP A 104 35.03 -25.09 0.04
C ASP A 104 33.89 -25.60 0.95
N TRP A 105 33.01 -24.71 1.40
CA TRP A 105 31.75 -25.06 2.06
C TRP A 105 30.75 -25.84 1.19
N ARG A 106 30.84 -25.75 -0.14
CA ARG A 106 29.89 -26.36 -1.09
C ARG A 106 30.32 -27.72 -1.63
N ASP A 107 31.58 -28.15 -1.41
CA ASP A 107 32.17 -29.27 -2.16
C ASP A 107 31.99 -30.67 -1.55
N GLU A 108 31.23 -30.82 -0.46
CA GLU A 108 30.89 -32.16 0.07
C GLU A 108 29.44 -32.60 -0.23
N LYS A 109 29.34 -33.41 -1.29
CA LYS A 109 28.27 -34.38 -1.65
C LYS A 109 26.97 -34.31 -0.83
N THR A 110 26.01 -33.49 -1.27
CA THR A 110 24.58 -33.81 -1.57
C THR A 110 23.67 -32.58 -1.54
N TRP A 111 24.14 -31.43 -1.05
CA TRP A 111 23.28 -30.28 -0.73
C TRP A 111 23.13 -29.20 -1.81
N THR A 112 23.82 -29.34 -2.94
CA THR A 112 23.94 -28.27 -3.96
C THR A 112 22.66 -27.93 -4.75
N ARG A 113 21.48 -28.43 -4.37
CA ARG A 113 20.20 -28.24 -5.11
C ARG A 113 18.93 -28.04 -4.28
N ASP A 114 19.02 -27.85 -2.97
CA ASP A 114 17.83 -27.90 -2.11
C ASP A 114 17.47 -26.56 -1.45
N ARG A 115 16.18 -26.40 -1.15
CA ARG A 115 15.63 -25.33 -0.32
C ARG A 115 15.42 -25.84 1.10
N ILE A 116 15.82 -25.07 2.10
CA ILE A 116 15.44 -25.31 3.50
C ILE A 116 14.29 -24.38 3.89
N GLY A 117 13.43 -24.85 4.78
CA GLY A 117 12.23 -24.12 5.19
C GLY A 117 12.08 -24.09 6.70
N ALA A 118 12.04 -22.89 7.29
CA ALA A 118 11.58 -22.71 8.65
C ALA A 118 10.96 -21.33 8.81
N GLY A 119 9.89 -21.25 9.60
CA GLY A 119 9.36 -20.01 10.15
C GLY A 119 9.26 -18.85 9.18
N LYS A 120 9.30 -17.63 9.71
CA LYS A 120 9.27 -16.37 8.96
C LYS A 120 10.70 -15.80 8.98
N VAL A 121 11.43 -15.84 7.86
CA VAL A 121 12.89 -15.55 7.79
C VAL A 121 13.20 -14.06 7.62
N ARG A 122 14.26 -13.53 8.25
CA ARG A 122 14.66 -12.10 8.20
C ARG A 122 16.08 -11.85 7.73
N TYR A 123 16.36 -10.61 7.32
CA TYR A 123 17.63 -10.29 6.66
C TYR A 123 18.76 -10.15 7.68
N VAL A 124 19.89 -10.83 7.42
CA VAL A 124 21.16 -10.62 8.12
C VAL A 124 22.11 -10.03 7.10
N VAL A 125 22.25 -8.71 7.09
CA VAL A 125 22.95 -7.97 6.06
C VAL A 125 24.45 -7.88 6.41
N PRO A 126 25.36 -8.35 5.52
CA PRO A 126 26.80 -8.38 5.78
C PRO A 126 27.46 -7.03 5.46
N ILE A 127 27.21 -6.01 6.28
CA ILE A 127 27.69 -4.64 6.05
C ILE A 127 29.19 -4.43 6.35
N GLY A 128 29.84 -5.35 7.07
CA GLY A 128 31.25 -5.24 7.41
C GLY A 128 32.20 -5.55 6.26
N GLU A 129 33.43 -5.03 6.35
CA GLU A 129 34.48 -5.23 5.35
C GLU A 129 34.75 -6.72 5.06
N TRP A 130 34.75 -7.53 6.12
CA TRP A 130 35.05 -8.97 6.09
C TRP A 130 33.79 -9.85 6.12
N ALA A 131 32.61 -9.25 6.01
CA ALA A 131 31.34 -9.95 6.00
C ALA A 131 30.94 -10.35 4.57
N PHE A 132 30.23 -11.46 4.46
CA PHE A 132 29.72 -11.99 3.20
C PHE A 132 28.42 -12.79 3.38
N PRO A 133 27.54 -12.81 2.36
CA PRO A 133 26.31 -13.58 2.41
C PRO A 133 26.58 -15.07 2.15
N VAL A 134 25.79 -15.91 2.82
CA VAL A 134 25.89 -17.38 2.74
C VAL A 134 24.63 -17.99 2.15
N GLY A 135 23.46 -17.52 2.60
CA GLY A 135 22.15 -18.02 2.17
C GLY A 135 21.24 -16.89 1.76
N PHE A 136 20.53 -17.06 0.65
CA PHE A 136 19.63 -16.06 0.10
C PHE A 136 18.17 -16.47 0.18
N THR A 137 17.27 -15.50 0.23
CA THR A 137 15.84 -15.71 -0.02
C THR A 137 15.36 -14.81 -1.16
N GLN A 138 14.18 -15.13 -1.69
CA GLN A 138 13.47 -14.31 -2.65
C GLN A 138 12.43 -13.44 -1.92
N SER A 139 12.35 -12.15 -2.23
CA SER A 139 11.26 -11.27 -1.76
C SER A 139 11.00 -10.13 -2.75
N GLY A 140 10.07 -9.23 -2.44
CA GLY A 140 9.73 -8.06 -3.28
C GLY A 140 10.89 -7.11 -3.59
N TYR A 141 12.08 -7.29 -2.98
CA TYR A 141 13.31 -6.54 -3.29
C TYR A 141 14.28 -7.26 -4.25
N GLY A 142 13.99 -8.50 -4.66
CA GLY A 142 14.81 -9.29 -5.59
C GLY A 142 15.04 -10.74 -5.18
N ASP A 143 15.87 -11.44 -5.95
CA ASP A 143 16.11 -12.90 -5.83
C ASP A 143 17.31 -13.27 -4.93
N THR A 144 18.07 -12.29 -4.42
CA THR A 144 19.33 -12.50 -3.68
C THR A 144 19.40 -11.74 -2.36
N ILE A 145 18.41 -11.91 -1.50
CA ILE A 145 18.37 -11.20 -0.21
C ILE A 145 19.06 -12.03 0.88
N PRO A 146 20.10 -11.51 1.57
CA PRO A 146 20.86 -12.31 2.52
C PRO A 146 20.09 -12.56 3.82
N VAL A 147 19.91 -13.83 4.14
CA VAL A 147 19.22 -14.31 5.36
C VAL A 147 20.12 -15.16 6.24
N ILE A 148 21.25 -15.61 5.70
CA ILE A 148 22.36 -16.16 6.44
C ILE A 148 23.61 -15.43 5.95
N SER A 149 24.38 -14.88 6.87
CA SER A 149 25.62 -14.16 6.57
C SER A 149 26.71 -14.54 7.56
N ALA A 150 27.95 -14.46 7.12
CA ALA A 150 29.12 -14.79 7.91
C ALA A 150 30.15 -13.65 7.84
N SER A 151 31.07 -13.62 8.81
CA SER A 151 32.12 -12.60 8.88
C SER A 151 33.35 -13.12 9.59
N HIS A 152 34.52 -12.64 9.20
CA HIS A 152 35.74 -12.77 10.00
C HIS A 152 35.82 -11.58 10.95
N VAL A 153 35.89 -11.84 12.26
CA VAL A 153 35.86 -10.81 13.30
C VAL A 153 37.18 -10.86 14.08
N GLY A 154 38.13 -10.01 13.68
CA GLY A 154 39.48 -10.05 14.22
C GLY A 154 40.19 -11.36 13.87
N ARG A 155 40.39 -12.24 14.86
CA ARG A 155 40.96 -13.58 14.65
C ARG A 155 39.92 -14.69 14.62
N GLY A 156 38.72 -14.39 15.09
CA GLY A 156 37.60 -15.32 15.16
C GLY A 156 36.68 -15.20 13.95
N LYS A 157 35.55 -15.90 14.05
CA LYS A 157 34.52 -15.96 13.00
C LYS A 157 33.14 -15.81 13.60
N MET A 158 32.23 -15.25 12.83
CA MET A 158 30.81 -15.17 13.17
C MET A 158 29.94 -15.70 12.04
N LEU A 159 28.86 -16.40 12.38
CA LEU A 159 27.77 -16.70 11.48
C LEU A 159 26.43 -16.31 12.09
N GLY A 160 25.61 -15.62 11.30
CA GLY A 160 24.30 -15.12 11.71
C GLY A 160 23.18 -15.74 10.87
N TYR A 161 22.16 -16.27 11.54
CA TYR A 161 20.93 -16.77 10.96
C TYR A 161 19.78 -15.79 11.17
N GLY A 162 18.98 -15.55 10.13
CA GLY A 162 17.78 -14.72 10.19
C GLY A 162 16.60 -15.32 10.96
N HIS A 163 16.81 -16.48 11.60
CA HIS A 163 15.86 -17.19 12.46
C HIS A 163 16.62 -18.11 13.42
N GLU A 164 16.20 -18.16 14.68
CA GLU A 164 16.83 -18.93 15.76
C GLU A 164 16.80 -20.45 15.53
N SER A 165 15.69 -20.97 14.99
CA SER A 165 15.53 -22.41 14.70
C SER A 165 16.45 -22.99 13.62
N TRP A 166 17.37 -22.20 13.07
CA TRP A 166 18.39 -22.65 12.13
C TRP A 166 19.76 -22.85 12.79
N VAL A 167 19.92 -22.44 14.05
CA VAL A 167 21.16 -22.64 14.80
C VAL A 167 21.32 -24.11 15.18
N ASP A 168 20.27 -24.78 15.63
CA ASP A 168 20.20 -26.20 16.00
C ASP A 168 19.57 -27.10 14.92
N GLY A 169 18.88 -26.48 13.95
CA GLY A 169 18.38 -27.13 12.75
C GLY A 169 16.93 -27.58 12.85
N ALA A 170 16.07 -27.05 11.99
CA ALA A 170 14.63 -27.35 11.92
C ALA A 170 14.27 -28.63 11.12
N GLY A 171 15.19 -29.60 11.04
CA GLY A 171 15.04 -30.82 10.25
C GLY A 171 16.39 -31.41 9.82
N PRO A 172 16.43 -32.64 9.29
CA PRO A 172 17.70 -33.31 8.95
C PRO A 172 18.58 -32.51 7.97
N LYS A 173 17.96 -31.65 7.16
CA LYS A 173 18.60 -30.83 6.15
C LYS A 173 19.29 -29.63 6.78
N GLU A 174 18.53 -28.95 7.62
CA GLU A 174 18.93 -27.78 8.39
C GLU A 174 20.01 -28.15 9.42
N THR A 175 19.83 -29.24 10.18
CA THR A 175 20.80 -29.72 11.18
C THR A 175 22.15 -30.05 10.55
N ALA A 176 22.17 -30.69 9.37
CA ALA A 176 23.42 -30.97 8.66
C ALA A 176 24.16 -29.67 8.26
N PHE A 177 23.42 -28.63 7.87
CA PHE A 177 23.99 -27.32 7.58
C PHE A 177 24.51 -26.64 8.86
N SER A 178 23.75 -26.70 9.96
CA SER A 178 24.14 -26.15 11.26
C SER A 178 25.44 -26.76 11.78
N LEU A 179 25.62 -28.08 11.65
CA LEU A 179 26.87 -28.75 12.04
C LEU A 179 28.08 -28.27 11.23
N GLN A 180 27.92 -28.07 9.92
CA GLN A 180 28.99 -27.49 9.08
C GLN A 180 29.28 -26.04 9.45
N ALA A 181 28.25 -25.29 9.85
CA ALA A 181 28.42 -23.93 10.37
C ALA A 181 29.24 -23.91 11.65
N VAL A 182 28.96 -24.83 12.58
CA VAL A 182 29.76 -25.02 13.79
C VAL A 182 31.19 -25.36 13.44
N GLU A 183 31.44 -26.34 12.58
CA GLU A 183 32.81 -26.72 12.22
C GLU A 183 33.60 -25.55 11.59
N TRP A 184 32.97 -24.73 10.74
CA TRP A 184 33.65 -23.58 10.14
C TRP A 184 33.93 -22.45 11.13
N VAL A 185 32.99 -22.16 12.04
CA VAL A 185 33.12 -21.09 13.05
C VAL A 185 34.06 -21.52 14.18
N CYS A 186 33.92 -22.75 14.67
CA CYS A 186 34.54 -23.27 15.89
C CYS A 186 35.82 -24.06 15.62
N GLY A 187 35.93 -24.70 14.46
CA GLY A 187 37.00 -25.65 14.12
C GLY A 187 36.69 -27.10 14.55
N GLU A 188 37.45 -28.05 14.01
CA GLU A 188 37.31 -29.48 14.33
C GLU A 188 37.62 -29.78 15.81
N ASN A 189 36.85 -30.67 16.44
CA ASN A 189 37.02 -31.10 17.83
C ASN A 189 37.03 -29.94 18.86
N ALA A 190 36.33 -28.85 18.57
CA ALA A 190 36.24 -27.66 19.42
C ALA A 190 35.48 -27.88 20.75
N ASP A 191 35.79 -27.04 21.73
CA ASP A 191 34.98 -26.80 22.95
C ASP A 191 33.84 -25.81 22.62
N VAL A 192 32.63 -26.33 22.41
CA VAL A 192 31.43 -25.58 21.98
C VAL A 192 30.56 -25.23 23.18
N GLY A 193 30.34 -23.94 23.41
CA GLY A 193 29.39 -23.45 24.40
C GLY A 193 27.99 -23.28 23.82
N LEU A 194 26.97 -23.78 24.51
CA LEU A 194 25.57 -23.47 24.27
C LEU A 194 25.12 -22.44 25.31
N ALA A 195 24.71 -21.26 24.82
CA ALA A 195 24.42 -20.12 25.68
C ALA A 195 23.23 -20.39 26.62
N TYR A 196 23.35 -19.93 27.86
CA TYR A 196 22.28 -20.04 28.85
C TYR A 196 20.99 -19.37 28.37
N GLY A 197 19.92 -20.15 28.29
CA GLY A 197 18.58 -19.65 27.95
C GLY A 197 18.33 -19.47 26.46
N ALA A 198 19.31 -19.72 25.58
CA ALA A 198 19.15 -19.60 24.12
C ALA A 198 18.35 -20.75 23.50
N GLY A 199 18.11 -21.84 24.26
CA GLY A 199 17.21 -22.93 23.84
C GLY A 199 17.84 -23.97 22.91
N TYR A 200 19.17 -24.01 22.79
CA TYR A 200 19.88 -24.96 21.91
C TYR A 200 20.39 -26.22 22.62
N ASP A 201 20.03 -26.44 23.88
CA ASP A 201 20.52 -27.57 24.68
C ASP A 201 20.27 -28.93 23.99
N ASP A 202 19.18 -29.04 23.21
CA ASP A 202 18.83 -30.25 22.47
C ASP A 202 19.81 -30.56 21.31
N PHE A 203 20.70 -29.64 20.94
CA PHE A 203 21.73 -29.82 19.91
C PHE A 203 23.01 -30.51 20.44
N GLU A 204 23.07 -30.79 21.74
CA GLU A 204 24.24 -31.40 22.40
C GLU A 204 24.64 -32.75 21.75
N ASP A 205 23.67 -33.63 21.51
CA ASP A 205 23.91 -34.99 21.03
C ASP A 205 24.51 -34.98 19.61
N GLU A 206 24.01 -34.12 18.72
CA GLU A 206 24.53 -33.95 17.36
C GLU A 206 25.96 -33.40 17.37
N LEU A 207 26.24 -32.39 18.19
CA LEU A 207 27.56 -31.78 18.32
C LEU A 207 28.61 -32.76 18.88
N GLN A 208 28.25 -33.53 19.91
CA GLN A 208 29.10 -34.61 20.43
C GLN A 208 29.30 -35.72 19.40
N GLY A 209 28.29 -35.99 18.59
CA GLY A 209 28.34 -36.92 17.46
C GLY A 209 29.41 -36.55 16.43
N GLU A 210 29.61 -35.26 16.17
CA GLU A 210 30.67 -34.73 15.30
C GLU A 210 32.04 -34.58 16.01
N GLY A 211 32.14 -34.96 17.29
CA GLY A 211 33.40 -35.00 18.04
C GLY A 211 33.73 -33.73 18.83
N HIS A 212 32.79 -32.80 18.98
CA HIS A 212 32.95 -31.62 19.81
C HIS A 212 32.75 -31.92 21.31
N THR A 213 33.39 -31.13 22.16
CA THR A 213 33.06 -31.10 23.60
C THR A 213 32.04 -30.01 23.83
N VAL A 214 30.87 -30.35 24.38
CA VAL A 214 29.76 -29.39 24.56
C VAL A 214 29.66 -28.92 26.01
N HIS A 215 29.56 -27.61 26.21
CA HIS A 215 29.36 -26.96 27.49
C HIS A 215 27.99 -26.29 27.50
N LEU A 216 27.08 -26.76 28.35
CA LEU A 216 25.73 -26.20 28.48
C LEU A 216 25.71 -24.97 29.38
N SER A 217 24.73 -24.08 29.16
CA SER A 217 24.48 -22.93 30.02
C SER A 217 25.67 -21.98 30.16
N VAL A 218 26.42 -21.78 29.08
CA VAL A 218 27.55 -20.83 29.04
C VAL A 218 27.03 -19.40 29.03
N THR A 219 27.71 -18.49 29.73
CA THR A 219 27.37 -17.06 29.76
C THR A 219 28.54 -16.25 29.23
N PRO A 220 28.31 -15.10 28.55
CA PRO A 220 29.40 -14.24 28.06
C PRO A 220 30.40 -13.79 29.13
N ASP A 221 30.00 -13.75 30.40
CA ASP A 221 30.86 -13.47 31.56
C ASP A 221 32.02 -14.47 31.76
N ASP A 222 31.90 -15.70 31.27
CA ASP A 222 32.95 -16.73 31.37
C ASP A 222 33.00 -17.59 30.10
N LEU A 223 33.84 -17.15 29.16
CA LEU A 223 34.15 -17.86 27.92
C LEU A 223 35.52 -18.57 28.00
N SER A 224 36.04 -18.79 29.20
CA SER A 224 37.35 -19.40 29.36
C SER A 224 37.35 -20.88 29.00
N GLY A 225 38.20 -21.27 28.06
CA GLY A 225 38.26 -22.66 27.56
C GLY A 225 37.13 -23.02 26.59
N ILE A 226 36.37 -22.04 26.13
CA ILE A 226 35.39 -22.20 25.04
C ILE A 226 36.05 -21.74 23.74
N ASP A 227 35.92 -22.53 22.67
CA ASP A 227 36.40 -22.16 21.33
C ASP A 227 35.33 -21.38 20.56
N CYS A 228 34.04 -21.71 20.76
CA CYS A 228 32.93 -20.95 20.19
C CYS A 228 31.65 -21.01 21.02
N LEU A 229 30.77 -20.03 20.81
CA LEU A 229 29.47 -19.93 21.48
C LEU A 229 28.33 -19.95 20.44
N LEU A 230 27.30 -20.76 20.69
CA LEU A 230 26.01 -20.71 19.98
C LEU A 230 25.01 -19.98 20.85
N ASP A 231 24.41 -18.94 20.29
CA ASP A 231 23.60 -17.97 21.01
C ASP A 231 22.45 -17.41 20.14
N GLU A 232 21.60 -16.55 20.68
CA GLU A 232 20.48 -15.94 19.95
C GLU A 232 20.62 -14.42 19.84
N PHE A 233 20.14 -13.82 18.76
CA PHE A 233 20.14 -12.36 18.62
C PHE A 233 19.20 -11.64 19.60
N TRP A 234 18.39 -12.39 20.36
CA TRP A 234 17.33 -11.88 21.24
C TRP A 234 17.67 -11.89 22.73
N ASN A 235 18.76 -12.53 23.14
CA ASN A 235 19.12 -12.92 24.52
C ASN A 235 19.27 -11.80 25.57
N GLY A 236 19.00 -10.53 25.23
CA GLY A 236 18.96 -9.45 26.21
C GLY A 236 20.32 -9.10 26.84
N HIS A 237 21.42 -9.50 26.21
CA HIS A 237 22.79 -9.18 26.64
C HIS A 237 22.96 -7.71 26.99
N ASP A 238 23.57 -7.46 28.13
CA ASP A 238 23.92 -6.10 28.54
C ASP A 238 25.19 -5.58 27.83
N ASP A 239 25.59 -4.35 28.11
CA ASP A 239 26.77 -3.76 27.46
C ASP A 239 28.07 -4.51 27.80
N ALA A 240 28.16 -5.15 28.97
CA ALA A 240 29.32 -5.93 29.38
C ALA A 240 29.36 -7.28 28.65
N ASP A 241 28.22 -7.97 28.55
CA ASP A 241 28.08 -9.21 27.76
C ASP A 241 28.46 -8.98 26.30
N ASN A 242 27.95 -7.91 25.70
CA ASN A 242 28.27 -7.53 24.32
C ASN A 242 29.78 -7.27 24.14
N GLN A 243 30.43 -6.62 25.11
CA GLN A 243 31.87 -6.39 25.06
C GLN A 243 32.66 -7.70 25.22
N ASN A 244 32.23 -8.60 26.11
CA ASN A 244 32.87 -9.90 26.30
C ASN A 244 32.80 -10.75 25.02
N LEU A 245 31.66 -10.78 24.33
CA LEU A 245 31.50 -11.45 23.04
C LEU A 245 32.42 -10.85 21.97
N VAL A 246 32.51 -9.52 21.91
CA VAL A 246 33.43 -8.82 21.00
C VAL A 246 34.88 -9.21 21.28
N ASP A 247 35.33 -9.13 22.53
CA ASP A 247 36.70 -9.46 22.91
C ASP A 247 37.03 -10.92 22.64
N PHE A 248 36.07 -11.82 22.90
CA PHE A 248 36.18 -13.25 22.59
C PHE A 248 36.43 -13.50 21.11
N MET A 249 35.60 -12.94 20.22
CA MET A 249 35.79 -13.06 18.77
C MET A 249 37.12 -12.44 18.32
N LEU A 250 37.46 -11.25 18.81
CA LEU A 250 38.73 -10.59 18.46
C LEU A 250 39.96 -11.42 18.87
N ALA A 251 39.86 -12.19 19.97
CA ALA A 251 40.92 -13.07 20.45
C ALA A 251 41.06 -14.38 19.65
N GLY A 252 40.02 -14.78 18.89
CA GLY A 252 40.01 -16.00 18.08
C GLY A 252 38.77 -16.88 18.27
N GLY A 253 37.87 -16.53 19.19
CA GLY A 253 36.65 -17.29 19.45
C GLY A 253 35.64 -17.22 18.31
N GLY A 254 34.82 -18.27 18.18
CA GLY A 254 33.73 -18.34 17.21
C GLY A 254 32.38 -17.94 17.81
N LEU A 255 31.50 -17.29 17.05
CA LEU A 255 30.14 -16.95 17.48
C LEU A 255 29.10 -17.32 16.44
N ILE A 256 28.10 -18.10 16.81
CA ILE A 256 26.93 -18.40 15.96
C ILE A 256 25.70 -17.80 16.63
N MET A 257 24.94 -17.00 15.90
CA MET A 257 23.72 -16.40 16.43
C MET A 257 22.54 -16.60 15.48
N GLY A 258 21.36 -16.82 16.04
CA GLY A 258 20.10 -16.86 15.28
C GLY A 258 19.03 -15.96 15.87
N GLY A 259 18.18 -15.38 15.02
CA GLY A 259 17.03 -14.59 15.46
C GLY A 259 16.71 -13.41 14.55
N HIS A 260 15.68 -12.67 14.91
CA HIS A 260 15.19 -11.59 14.06
C HIS A 260 14.62 -10.34 14.77
N ALA A 261 14.77 -9.18 14.13
CA ALA A 261 14.29 -7.90 14.67
C ALA A 261 12.84 -7.53 14.30
N TRP A 262 12.18 -8.27 13.41
CA TRP A 262 10.83 -7.93 12.91
C TRP A 262 9.77 -7.88 14.03
N TYR A 263 9.61 -8.95 14.79
CA TYR A 263 8.64 -8.98 15.89
C TYR A 263 9.00 -7.99 16.99
N TRP A 264 10.31 -7.86 17.27
CA TRP A 264 10.83 -6.90 18.24
C TRP A 264 10.45 -5.45 17.88
N SER A 265 10.48 -5.11 16.58
CA SER A 265 10.14 -3.77 16.07
C SER A 265 8.66 -3.39 16.21
N TYR A 266 7.77 -4.33 16.57
CA TYR A 266 6.37 -4.02 16.85
C TYR A 266 6.18 -3.23 18.15
N SER A 267 7.07 -3.41 19.11
CA SER A 267 6.97 -2.79 20.44
C SER A 267 8.16 -1.88 20.77
N ASN A 268 9.14 -1.80 19.88
CA ASN A 268 10.38 -1.07 20.10
C ASN A 268 10.79 -0.32 18.83
N SER A 269 11.48 0.80 18.99
CA SER A 269 12.00 1.62 17.91
C SER A 269 13.52 1.54 17.84
N ASP A 270 14.07 2.02 16.72
CA ASP A 270 15.52 2.15 16.53
C ASP A 270 16.27 0.81 16.63
N VAL A 271 15.89 -0.10 15.71
CA VAL A 271 16.46 -1.46 15.60
C VAL A 271 17.97 -1.43 15.46
N SER A 272 18.55 -0.41 14.82
CA SER A 272 19.99 -0.31 14.61
C SER A 272 20.77 -0.17 15.92
N HIS A 273 20.22 0.50 16.94
CA HIS A 273 20.91 0.73 18.21
C HIS A 273 20.35 -0.08 19.38
N ASN A 274 19.08 -0.49 19.33
CA ASN A 274 18.37 -1.06 20.48
C ASN A 274 18.10 -2.57 20.35
N TYR A 275 18.14 -3.14 19.15
CA TYR A 275 18.03 -4.59 19.00
C TYR A 275 19.29 -5.27 19.54
N PRO A 276 19.19 -6.27 20.46
CA PRO A 276 20.38 -6.83 21.14
C PRO A 276 21.45 -7.31 20.17
N GLY A 277 21.07 -8.09 19.14
CA GLY A 277 22.01 -8.57 18.12
C GLY A 277 22.73 -7.47 17.31
N ASN A 278 22.17 -6.25 17.24
CA ASN A 278 22.81 -5.14 16.51
C ASN A 278 23.80 -4.34 17.37
N LYS A 279 23.87 -4.57 18.69
CA LYS A 279 24.84 -3.91 19.59
C LYS A 279 26.30 -4.20 19.19
N ILE A 280 26.55 -5.39 18.65
CA ILE A 280 27.88 -5.84 18.20
C ILE A 280 28.10 -5.68 16.69
N ALA A 281 27.07 -5.27 15.92
CA ALA A 281 27.10 -5.24 14.45
C ALA A 281 28.19 -4.33 13.86
N LYS A 282 28.56 -3.24 14.55
CA LYS A 282 29.66 -2.36 14.12
C LYS A 282 31.01 -3.07 14.12
N THR A 283 31.19 -4.07 14.98
CA THR A 283 32.42 -4.87 15.08
C THR A 283 32.34 -6.12 14.22
N THR A 284 31.20 -6.81 14.25
CA THR A 284 31.04 -8.10 13.55
C THR A 284 30.76 -7.92 12.06
N GLY A 285 30.16 -6.79 11.66
CA GLY A 285 29.73 -6.54 10.30
C GLY A 285 28.43 -7.25 9.91
N LEU A 286 27.74 -7.93 10.84
CA LEU A 286 26.46 -8.57 10.59
C LEU A 286 25.33 -7.74 11.20
N PHE A 287 24.46 -7.19 10.36
CA PHE A 287 23.35 -6.34 10.76
C PHE A 287 22.01 -7.07 10.60
N VAL A 288 21.22 -7.16 11.66
CA VAL A 288 19.89 -7.78 11.65
C VAL A 288 18.83 -6.74 11.34
N SER A 289 18.14 -6.94 10.21
CA SER A 289 17.11 -6.03 9.72
C SER A 289 15.72 -6.34 10.30
N PRO A 290 14.84 -5.33 10.49
CA PRO A 290 13.43 -5.59 10.78
C PRO A 290 12.62 -6.01 9.54
N ALA A 291 13.18 -5.90 8.34
CA ALA A 291 12.51 -6.25 7.09
C ALA A 291 12.35 -7.77 6.92
N TRP A 292 11.30 -8.18 6.20
CA TRP A 292 10.88 -9.58 6.10
C TRP A 292 11.04 -10.17 4.70
N GLY A 293 11.50 -11.43 4.64
CA GLY A 293 11.65 -12.21 3.40
C GLY A 293 10.72 -13.41 3.33
N SER A 294 10.85 -14.18 2.24
CA SER A 294 10.16 -15.47 2.07
C SER A 294 10.68 -16.52 3.06
N ASN A 295 9.88 -17.56 3.29
CA ASN A 295 10.18 -18.62 4.26
C ASN A 295 11.19 -19.67 3.76
N ASN A 296 11.76 -19.47 2.57
CA ASN A 296 12.68 -20.42 1.93
C ASN A 296 14.08 -19.80 1.76
N VAL A 297 15.12 -20.58 2.07
CA VAL A 297 16.51 -20.23 1.71
C VAL A 297 16.92 -21.00 0.46
N ASP A 298 17.57 -20.31 -0.45
CA ASP A 298 18.14 -20.84 -1.68
C ASP A 298 19.67 -20.79 -1.62
N PHE A 299 20.30 -21.97 -1.48
CA PHE A 299 21.76 -22.13 -1.53
C PHE A 299 22.27 -22.46 -2.94
N ARG A 300 21.39 -22.49 -3.95
CA ARG A 300 21.78 -22.80 -5.33
C ARG A 300 22.48 -21.62 -5.98
N VAL A 301 22.13 -20.41 -5.55
CA VAL A 301 22.73 -19.17 -6.02
C VAL A 301 24.17 -19.08 -5.50
N VAL A 302 25.14 -19.03 -6.41
CA VAL A 302 26.51 -18.64 -6.04
C VAL A 302 26.48 -17.12 -5.79
N PRO A 303 26.86 -16.63 -4.59
CA PRO A 303 26.99 -15.20 -4.34
C PRO A 303 27.94 -14.58 -5.36
N HIS A 304 27.46 -13.55 -6.05
CA HIS A 304 28.34 -12.69 -6.83
C HIS A 304 29.19 -11.85 -5.88
N GLU A 305 30.41 -11.44 -6.25
CA GLU A 305 31.27 -10.62 -5.37
C GLU A 305 30.55 -9.36 -4.88
N LEU A 306 29.79 -8.72 -5.77
CA LEU A 306 29.03 -7.51 -5.50
C LEU A 306 27.78 -7.74 -4.63
N THR A 307 27.50 -8.98 -4.21
CA THR A 307 26.53 -9.25 -3.12
C THR A 307 27.10 -8.94 -1.74
N ARG A 308 28.39 -8.58 -1.66
CA ARG A 308 29.00 -7.96 -0.47
C ARG A 308 28.83 -6.44 -0.54
N PRO A 309 28.11 -5.82 0.43
CA PRO A 309 27.97 -4.37 0.50
C PRO A 309 29.28 -3.60 0.36
N GLN A 310 30.36 -4.03 1.02
CA GLN A 310 31.67 -3.38 0.90
C GLN A 310 32.20 -3.40 -0.55
N ALA A 311 32.14 -4.55 -1.23
CA ALA A 311 32.62 -4.66 -2.60
C ALA A 311 31.74 -3.88 -3.58
N ALA A 312 30.42 -3.87 -3.37
CA ALA A 312 29.50 -3.04 -4.13
C ALA A 312 29.82 -1.54 -3.96
N ILE A 313 30.06 -1.07 -2.73
CA ILE A 313 30.47 0.31 -2.45
C ILE A 313 31.77 0.66 -3.19
N GLU A 314 32.78 -0.21 -3.12
CA GLU A 314 34.06 -0.02 -3.81
C GLU A 314 33.89 0.05 -5.33
N ALA A 315 33.03 -0.81 -5.90
CA ALA A 315 32.73 -0.83 -7.34
C ALA A 315 32.02 0.45 -7.79
N ILE A 316 31.00 0.91 -7.05
CA ILE A 316 30.30 2.18 -7.31
C ILE A 316 31.26 3.37 -7.25
N ARG A 317 32.14 3.38 -6.24
CA ARG A 317 33.18 4.40 -6.08
C ARG A 317 34.17 4.38 -7.25
N ALA A 318 34.63 3.20 -7.65
CA ALA A 318 35.57 3.04 -8.76
C ALA A 318 34.96 3.49 -10.10
N ASP A 319 33.67 3.21 -10.33
CA ASP A 319 32.92 3.65 -11.51
C ASP A 319 32.84 5.18 -11.59
N ARG A 320 32.40 5.84 -10.51
CA ARG A 320 32.07 7.28 -10.52
C ARG A 320 33.26 8.20 -10.26
N ILE A 321 34.24 7.76 -9.47
CA ILE A 321 35.39 8.59 -9.06
C ILE A 321 36.65 8.20 -9.83
N ASP A 322 36.91 6.90 -9.98
CA ASP A 322 38.17 6.40 -10.52
C ASP A 322 38.13 6.07 -12.03
N ASN A 323 37.01 6.38 -12.72
CA ASN A 323 36.74 6.11 -14.14
C ASN A 323 36.89 4.62 -14.53
N GLN A 324 36.54 3.70 -13.63
CA GLN A 324 36.53 2.26 -13.89
C GLN A 324 35.11 1.77 -14.13
N THR A 325 34.65 1.84 -15.38
CA THR A 325 33.26 1.56 -15.73
C THR A 325 32.81 0.18 -15.28
N LEU A 326 31.74 0.14 -14.49
CA LEU A 326 31.07 -1.08 -14.07
C LEU A 326 30.18 -1.61 -15.21
N SER A 327 30.14 -2.93 -15.41
CA SER A 327 29.22 -3.51 -16.39
C SER A 327 27.77 -3.33 -15.95
N VAL A 328 26.81 -3.31 -16.88
CA VAL A 328 25.38 -3.14 -16.53
C VAL A 328 24.90 -4.26 -15.60
N ASP A 329 25.30 -5.50 -15.86
CA ASP A 329 24.95 -6.66 -15.04
C ASP A 329 25.53 -6.55 -13.62
N ASP A 330 26.80 -6.14 -13.51
CA ASP A 330 27.46 -5.93 -12.22
C ASP A 330 26.86 -4.75 -11.44
N ALA A 331 26.53 -3.66 -12.14
CA ALA A 331 25.89 -2.49 -11.57
C ALA A 331 24.50 -2.83 -11.02
N ALA A 332 23.72 -3.66 -11.71
CA ALA A 332 22.42 -4.11 -11.23
C ALA A 332 22.53 -4.96 -9.95
N ILE A 333 23.57 -5.80 -9.83
CA ILE A 333 23.83 -6.57 -8.61
C ILE A 333 24.24 -5.65 -7.45
N ALA A 334 25.10 -4.66 -7.73
CA ALA A 334 25.52 -3.67 -6.74
C ALA A 334 24.34 -2.83 -6.25
N ASP A 335 23.46 -2.36 -7.14
CA ASP A 335 22.24 -1.63 -6.79
C ASP A 335 21.31 -2.49 -5.93
N ALA A 336 21.00 -3.72 -6.35
CA ALA A 336 20.14 -4.61 -5.56
C ALA A 336 20.70 -4.85 -4.14
N THR A 337 22.02 -5.02 -4.02
CA THR A 337 22.71 -5.23 -2.74
C THR A 337 22.63 -4.01 -1.84
N LEU A 338 22.91 -2.82 -2.37
CA LEU A 338 22.96 -1.57 -1.60
C LEU A 338 21.56 -1.00 -1.34
N SER A 339 20.59 -1.26 -2.20
CA SER A 339 19.18 -0.91 -2.00
C SER A 339 18.62 -1.44 -0.69
N ILE A 340 18.94 -2.70 -0.37
CA ILE A 340 18.52 -3.33 0.88
C ILE A 340 19.18 -2.64 2.08
N CYS A 341 20.48 -2.35 1.97
CA CYS A 341 21.27 -1.76 3.06
C CYS A 341 20.86 -0.32 3.37
N THR A 342 20.72 0.51 2.34
CA THR A 342 20.42 1.95 2.47
C THR A 342 19.08 2.22 3.17
N GLY A 343 18.10 1.31 3.02
CA GLY A 343 16.80 1.42 3.70
C GLY A 343 16.78 0.97 5.17
N VAL A 344 17.83 0.34 5.70
CA VAL A 344 17.79 -0.30 7.04
C VAL A 344 18.98 0.03 7.95
N VAL A 345 20.13 0.42 7.38
CA VAL A 345 21.36 0.68 8.14
C VAL A 345 21.39 2.14 8.60
N ALA A 346 21.51 2.38 9.90
CA ALA A 346 21.60 3.74 10.45
C ALA A 346 22.85 4.49 9.98
N LEU A 347 22.75 5.82 9.88
CA LEU A 347 23.78 6.70 9.30
C LEU A 347 25.12 6.73 10.07
N ASP A 348 25.13 6.26 11.32
CA ASP A 348 26.29 6.19 12.20
C ASP A 348 27.15 4.92 11.99
N PHE A 349 26.72 4.01 11.11
CA PHE A 349 27.57 2.94 10.56
C PHE A 349 28.53 3.52 9.52
N HIS A 350 29.52 4.27 10.01
CA HIS A 350 30.43 5.06 9.17
C HIS A 350 31.19 4.25 8.13
N GLY A 351 31.54 2.98 8.41
CA GLY A 351 32.19 2.11 7.43
C GLY A 351 31.36 1.89 6.16
N PHE A 352 30.03 1.82 6.31
CA PHE A 352 29.09 1.69 5.20
C PHE A 352 28.80 3.06 4.55
N TRP A 353 28.50 4.09 5.36
CA TRP A 353 27.98 5.36 4.84
C TRP A 353 29.04 6.35 4.37
N VAL A 354 30.23 6.40 4.97
CA VAL A 354 31.26 7.41 4.61
C VAL A 354 31.68 7.29 3.14
N PRO A 355 32.04 6.10 2.61
CA PRO A 355 32.44 6.00 1.21
C PRO A 355 31.29 6.34 0.24
N LEU A 356 30.05 5.97 0.56
CA LEU A 356 28.87 6.33 -0.25
C LEU A 356 28.64 7.85 -0.27
N ARG A 357 28.82 8.53 0.87
CA ARG A 357 28.76 9.99 0.95
C ARG A 357 29.89 10.66 0.17
N GLU A 358 31.09 10.07 0.14
CA GLU A 358 32.18 10.56 -0.72
C GLU A 358 31.81 10.52 -2.19
N VAL A 359 31.12 9.47 -2.65
CA VAL A 359 30.60 9.37 -4.02
C VAL A 359 29.61 10.49 -4.31
N VAL A 360 28.57 10.66 -3.49
CA VAL A 360 27.58 11.74 -3.65
C VAL A 360 28.25 13.13 -3.66
N ASN A 361 29.20 13.37 -2.77
CA ASN A 361 29.93 14.64 -2.71
C ASN A 361 30.80 14.89 -3.96
N ALA A 362 31.34 13.83 -4.56
CA ALA A 362 32.17 13.91 -5.76
C ALA A 362 31.33 14.07 -7.03
N THR A 363 30.18 13.40 -7.12
CA THR A 363 29.29 13.44 -8.30
C THR A 363 28.31 14.60 -8.27
N GLY A 364 28.04 15.16 -7.09
CA GLY A 364 26.91 16.04 -6.85
C GLY A 364 25.61 15.27 -6.65
N TRP A 365 24.58 16.00 -6.19
CA TRP A 365 23.23 15.48 -5.99
C TRP A 365 22.51 15.28 -7.32
N THR A 366 21.71 14.22 -7.40
CA THR A 366 20.92 13.87 -8.58
C THR A 366 19.77 14.85 -8.75
N VAL A 367 19.74 15.57 -9.87
CA VAL A 367 18.63 16.49 -10.20
C VAL A 367 17.63 15.77 -11.09
N ILE A 368 16.51 15.34 -10.52
CA ILE A 368 15.38 14.83 -11.29
C ILE A 368 14.58 16.01 -11.84
N GLN A 369 14.59 16.14 -13.17
CA GLN A 369 13.84 17.16 -13.90
C GLN A 369 12.33 16.94 -13.72
N TYR A 370 11.60 18.02 -13.44
CA TYR A 370 10.15 18.00 -13.43
C TYR A 370 9.60 17.69 -14.84
N GLY A 371 8.62 16.80 -14.90
CA GLY A 371 7.90 16.44 -16.11
C GLY A 371 6.48 16.04 -15.81
N THR A 372 5.60 16.31 -16.77
CA THR A 372 4.26 15.70 -16.79
C THR A 372 4.40 14.21 -17.13
N LEU A 373 3.43 13.38 -16.70
CA LEU A 373 3.42 11.93 -16.96
C LEU A 373 3.60 11.50 -18.44
N TRP A 374 3.34 12.41 -19.38
CA TRP A 374 3.38 12.14 -20.82
C TRP A 374 4.73 12.50 -21.45
N GLN A 375 5.60 13.17 -20.68
CA GLN A 375 6.90 13.61 -21.15
C GLN A 375 7.95 12.58 -20.76
N ASN A 376 8.76 12.18 -21.74
CA ASN A 376 9.93 11.34 -21.48
C ASN A 376 11.09 12.19 -20.93
N VAL A 377 10.94 12.70 -19.72
CA VAL A 377 11.91 13.51 -18.98
C VAL A 377 11.96 13.02 -17.52
N GLY A 378 13.08 13.22 -16.85
CA GLY A 378 13.29 12.76 -15.48
C GLY A 378 14.35 11.68 -15.39
N HIS A 379 14.19 10.74 -14.46
CA HIS A 379 15.15 9.67 -14.15
C HIS A 379 14.57 8.29 -14.44
N ASN A 380 15.21 7.50 -15.31
CA ASN A 380 14.78 6.15 -15.66
C ASN A 380 15.49 5.13 -14.76
N LEU A 381 14.72 4.46 -13.90
CA LEU A 381 15.24 3.39 -13.05
C LEU A 381 15.62 2.18 -13.92
N GLY A 382 16.80 1.62 -13.67
CA GLY A 382 17.38 0.48 -14.38
C GLY A 382 18.25 0.85 -15.60
N GLU A 383 18.21 2.09 -16.10
CA GLU A 383 19.07 2.50 -17.22
C GLU A 383 20.53 2.72 -16.79
N ASP A 384 20.74 3.28 -15.59
CA ASP A 384 22.05 3.41 -14.93
C ASP A 384 21.91 2.96 -13.47
N PRO A 385 22.06 1.65 -13.16
CA PRO A 385 21.90 1.15 -11.80
C PRO A 385 22.86 1.79 -10.78
N VAL A 386 24.00 2.31 -11.23
CA VAL A 386 24.92 3.07 -10.36
C VAL A 386 24.28 4.41 -9.96
N ALA A 387 23.63 5.11 -10.90
CA ALA A 387 22.87 6.31 -10.58
C ALA A 387 21.65 6.01 -9.69
N ASP A 388 20.98 4.88 -9.89
CA ASP A 388 19.88 4.43 -9.02
C ASP A 388 20.35 4.22 -7.58
N THR A 389 21.52 3.59 -7.41
CA THR A 389 22.16 3.41 -6.11
C THR A 389 22.43 4.75 -5.44
N ILE A 390 23.02 5.71 -6.17
CA ILE A 390 23.33 7.05 -5.67
C ILE A 390 22.04 7.75 -5.24
N LEU A 391 20.97 7.68 -6.03
CA LEU A 391 19.67 8.25 -5.69
C LEU A 391 19.09 7.66 -4.39
N ARG A 392 19.29 6.36 -4.12
CA ARG A 392 18.88 5.72 -2.85
C ARG A 392 19.70 6.20 -1.66
N VAL A 393 21.01 6.40 -1.86
CA VAL A 393 21.88 7.01 -0.84
C VAL A 393 21.39 8.42 -0.53
N GLU A 394 21.15 9.24 -1.54
CA GLU A 394 20.62 10.60 -1.41
C GLU A 394 19.28 10.64 -0.66
N ALA A 395 18.33 9.77 -1.02
CA ALA A 395 17.06 9.64 -0.30
C ALA A 395 17.28 9.26 1.17
N SER A 396 18.17 8.32 1.45
CA SER A 396 18.47 7.89 2.82
C SER A 396 19.09 9.01 3.65
N LEU A 397 19.99 9.81 3.06
CA LEU A 397 20.60 10.97 3.72
C LEU A 397 19.54 12.03 4.02
N THR A 398 18.71 12.41 3.05
CA THR A 398 17.70 13.46 3.22
C THR A 398 16.61 13.08 4.25
N GLN A 399 16.30 11.78 4.37
CA GLN A 399 15.32 11.27 5.33
C GLN A 399 15.86 11.07 6.74
N ASN A 400 17.17 10.83 6.92
CA ASN A 400 17.73 10.43 8.22
C ASN A 400 18.72 11.42 8.84
N LEU A 401 19.27 12.39 8.08
CA LEU A 401 20.19 13.38 8.65
C LEU A 401 19.50 14.28 9.69
N PRO A 402 20.18 14.68 10.78
CA PRO A 402 19.70 15.73 11.67
C PRO A 402 19.36 17.02 10.93
N ALA A 403 18.41 17.82 11.44
CA ALA A 403 17.91 19.01 10.75
C ALA A 403 19.03 20.02 10.42
N ASN A 404 19.98 20.20 11.34
CA ASN A 404 21.14 21.09 11.20
C ASN A 404 22.23 20.58 10.24
N GLU A 405 22.12 19.34 9.77
CA GLU A 405 23.02 18.73 8.78
C GLU A 405 22.35 18.58 7.39
N LEU A 406 21.07 18.94 7.26
CA LEU A 406 20.35 18.81 6.00
C LEU A 406 20.85 19.81 4.96
N PRO A 407 21.22 19.36 3.74
CA PRO A 407 21.49 20.26 2.64
C PRO A 407 20.18 20.72 1.99
N ALA A 408 20.22 21.86 1.29
CA ALA A 408 19.19 22.20 0.32
C ALA A 408 19.41 21.34 -0.94
N HIS A 409 18.59 20.31 -1.12
CA HIS A 409 18.71 19.40 -2.25
C HIS A 409 18.36 20.14 -3.56
N PRO A 410 19.17 20.08 -4.63
CA PRO A 410 18.94 20.90 -5.83
C PRO A 410 17.64 20.60 -6.57
N SER A 411 17.12 19.37 -6.54
CA SER A 411 15.78 19.07 -7.10
C SER A 411 14.63 19.87 -6.51
N HIS A 412 14.79 20.54 -5.35
CA HIS A 412 13.71 21.40 -4.84
C HIS A 412 13.31 22.49 -5.86
N VAL A 413 14.23 22.91 -6.74
CA VAL A 413 13.96 23.88 -7.82
C VAL A 413 12.97 23.33 -8.83
N GLU A 414 13.12 22.06 -9.18
CA GLU A 414 12.25 21.33 -10.10
C GLU A 414 10.91 21.01 -9.43
N PHE A 415 10.96 20.41 -8.24
CA PHE A 415 9.81 20.07 -7.41
C PHE A 415 10.24 19.89 -5.95
N PRO A 416 9.54 20.48 -4.96
CA PRO A 416 8.24 21.15 -5.03
C PRO A 416 8.27 22.61 -5.49
N GLY A 417 9.44 23.20 -5.74
CA GLY A 417 9.60 24.58 -6.22
C GLY A 417 10.44 25.44 -5.28
N GLU A 418 10.99 26.51 -5.82
CA GLU A 418 11.87 27.42 -5.09
C GLU A 418 11.12 28.31 -4.09
N VAL A 419 11.75 28.53 -2.93
CA VAL A 419 11.39 29.62 -2.03
C VAL A 419 12.18 30.86 -2.45
N PRO A 420 11.53 32.02 -2.69
CA PRO A 420 12.24 33.25 -3.04
C PRO A 420 13.31 33.62 -1.99
N THR A 421 14.51 33.98 -2.44
CA THR A 421 15.64 34.32 -1.55
C THR A 421 15.38 35.53 -0.64
N ASN A 422 14.44 36.41 -1.02
CA ASN A 422 14.00 37.55 -0.24
C ASN A 422 12.81 37.25 0.69
N ALA A 423 12.30 36.01 0.71
CA ALA A 423 11.19 35.62 1.58
C ALA A 423 11.61 35.77 3.05
N THR A 424 10.85 36.53 3.82
CA THR A 424 11.18 36.77 5.24
C THR A 424 10.96 35.52 6.07
N ARG A 425 11.95 35.17 6.90
CA ARG A 425 11.82 34.12 7.92
C ARG A 425 11.11 34.69 9.14
N ILE A 426 10.04 34.03 9.56
CA ILE A 426 9.16 34.52 10.62
C ILE A 426 9.08 33.53 11.80
N THR A 427 8.51 34.03 12.88
CA THR A 427 8.07 33.23 14.02
C THR A 427 6.57 33.44 14.19
N ARG A 428 5.82 32.35 14.34
CA ARG A 428 4.37 32.40 14.57
C ARG A 428 3.97 31.39 15.63
N THR A 429 3.10 31.82 16.52
CA THR A 429 2.39 30.96 17.47
C THR A 429 0.94 30.83 17.03
N PHE A 430 0.39 29.62 17.08
CA PHE A 430 -1.02 29.35 16.79
C PHE A 430 -1.53 28.17 17.62
N SER A 431 -2.83 28.16 17.89
CA SER A 431 -3.52 27.08 18.59
C SER A 431 -3.83 25.94 17.63
N ILE A 432 -3.62 24.70 18.07
CA ILE A 432 -3.94 23.46 17.38
C ILE A 432 -5.00 22.70 18.19
N ASP A 433 -6.05 22.23 17.52
CA ASP A 433 -7.00 21.27 18.10
C ASP A 433 -6.41 19.86 18.08
N GLY A 434 -5.97 19.41 19.25
CA GLY A 434 -5.43 18.08 19.47
C GLY A 434 -6.49 16.99 19.63
N ASN A 435 -7.80 17.30 19.61
CA ASN A 435 -8.86 16.31 19.68
C ASN A 435 -9.24 15.84 18.28
N GLN A 436 -8.76 14.65 17.89
CA GLN A 436 -8.98 14.13 16.56
C GLN A 436 -9.48 12.69 16.66
N SER A 437 -10.77 12.43 16.43
CA SER A 437 -11.30 11.05 16.48
C SER A 437 -10.77 10.18 15.32
N GLY A 438 -10.43 10.82 14.20
CA GLY A 438 -10.21 10.15 12.91
C GLY A 438 -11.48 9.44 12.42
N LEU A 439 -11.31 8.47 11.54
CA LEU A 439 -12.38 7.60 11.07
C LEU A 439 -12.28 6.20 11.71
N PRO A 440 -13.39 5.45 11.81
CA PRO A 440 -13.33 4.03 12.16
C PRO A 440 -12.52 3.22 11.13
N SER A 441 -11.78 2.21 11.57
CA SER A 441 -10.86 1.43 10.71
C SER A 441 -11.51 0.69 9.54
N ASN A 442 -12.83 0.53 9.56
CA ASN A 442 -13.58 -0.10 8.46
C ASN A 442 -13.72 0.81 7.23
N PHE A 443 -13.38 2.09 7.30
CA PHE A 443 -13.20 2.94 6.10
C PHE A 443 -11.83 2.66 5.48
N GLY A 444 -11.66 1.47 4.91
CA GLY A 444 -10.36 0.89 4.57
C GLY A 444 -9.53 1.73 3.59
N TYR A 445 -10.17 2.30 2.57
CA TYR A 445 -9.48 3.08 1.53
C TYR A 445 -9.19 4.52 1.95
N SER A 446 -9.83 5.01 3.02
CA SER A 446 -9.72 6.41 3.48
C SER A 446 -8.42 6.75 4.23
N GLY A 447 -7.56 5.77 4.50
CA GLY A 447 -6.50 5.93 5.51
C GLY A 447 -7.10 6.30 6.87
N ALA A 448 -8.13 5.58 7.33
CA ALA A 448 -9.02 5.98 8.42
C ALA A 448 -8.30 6.42 9.72
N ARG A 449 -7.16 5.79 10.03
CA ARG A 449 -6.37 6.02 11.23
C ARG A 449 -5.09 6.83 10.99
N SER A 450 -4.90 7.39 9.80
CA SER A 450 -3.78 8.28 9.48
C SER A 450 -3.78 9.49 10.41
N HIS A 451 -2.59 10.01 10.74
CA HIS A 451 -2.45 11.27 11.47
C HIS A 451 -3.14 12.40 10.72
N VAL A 452 -4.04 13.10 11.40
CA VAL A 452 -4.72 14.29 10.87
C VAL A 452 -3.69 15.40 10.75
N ARG A 453 -3.60 16.01 9.57
CA ARG A 453 -2.59 17.03 9.25
C ARG A 453 -3.15 18.41 9.53
N MET A 454 -2.73 19.01 10.65
CA MET A 454 -3.18 20.34 11.04
C MET A 454 -2.42 21.42 10.28
N THR A 455 -3.14 22.19 9.46
CA THR A 455 -2.58 23.25 8.61
C THR A 455 -2.02 24.41 9.43
N THR A 456 -0.78 24.78 9.17
CA THR A 456 -0.10 25.91 9.85
C THR A 456 -0.06 27.19 8.99
N GLY A 457 -0.13 27.06 7.67
CA GLY A 457 0.13 28.17 6.73
C GLY A 457 1.60 28.60 6.71
N LEU A 458 2.51 27.72 7.12
CA LEU A 458 3.95 27.93 7.14
C LEU A 458 4.65 26.90 6.26
N TYR A 459 5.80 27.29 5.72
CA TYR A 459 6.63 26.50 4.81
C TYR A 459 8.07 26.49 5.31
N ALA A 460 8.71 25.32 5.33
CA ALA A 460 10.13 25.19 5.60
C ALA A 460 10.92 25.43 4.32
N ALA A 461 11.87 26.37 4.34
CA ALA A 461 12.78 26.53 3.22
C ALA A 461 13.68 25.29 3.07
N PRO A 462 14.05 24.88 1.84
CA PRO A 462 14.86 23.70 1.58
C PRO A 462 16.17 23.71 2.38
N GLY A 463 16.42 22.64 3.14
CA GLY A 463 17.64 22.47 3.94
C GLY A 463 17.76 23.37 5.17
N GLU A 464 16.80 24.26 5.44
CA GLU A 464 16.86 25.13 6.62
C GLU A 464 16.32 24.46 7.88
N VAL A 465 16.92 24.81 9.02
CA VAL A 465 16.46 24.39 10.34
C VAL A 465 15.25 25.22 10.75
N ILE A 466 14.17 24.53 11.11
CA ILE A 466 12.97 25.10 11.71
C ILE A 466 12.96 24.71 13.20
N THR A 467 12.78 25.69 14.07
CA THR A 467 12.60 25.42 15.50
C THR A 467 11.11 25.34 15.81
N VAL A 468 10.68 24.21 16.36
CA VAL A 468 9.29 24.01 16.82
C VAL A 468 9.29 23.90 18.34
N THR A 469 8.44 24.69 18.99
CA THR A 469 8.23 24.65 20.44
C THR A 469 6.79 24.30 20.74
N LEU A 470 6.59 23.22 21.51
CA LEU A 470 5.32 22.69 21.95
C LEU A 470 5.26 22.63 23.49
N PRO A 471 4.06 22.56 24.09
CA PRO A 471 3.94 22.40 25.53
C PRO A 471 4.49 21.04 25.99
N PRO A 472 5.04 20.93 27.21
CA PRO A 472 5.61 19.67 27.70
C PRO A 472 4.64 18.47 27.69
N GLY A 473 3.32 18.71 27.79
CA GLY A 473 2.30 17.66 27.76
C GLY A 473 2.10 16.99 26.38
N ILE A 474 2.69 17.54 25.32
CA ILE A 474 2.61 17.01 23.95
C ILE A 474 3.81 16.09 23.63
N VAL A 475 4.88 16.15 24.42
CA VAL A 475 6.05 15.29 24.24
C VAL A 475 5.64 13.83 24.44
N ASP A 476 6.08 12.97 23.52
CA ASP A 476 5.78 11.53 23.47
C ASP A 476 4.28 11.18 23.38
N SER A 477 3.44 12.12 22.94
CA SER A 477 1.98 11.94 22.85
C SER A 477 1.50 11.21 21.58
N GLY A 478 2.41 10.80 20.70
CA GLY A 478 2.06 10.35 19.34
C GLY A 478 1.92 11.48 18.32
N THR A 479 2.23 12.72 18.71
CA THR A 479 2.25 13.91 17.83
C THR A 479 3.53 13.97 17.00
N TYR A 480 3.41 14.40 15.74
CA TYR A 480 4.54 14.60 14.83
C TYR A 480 4.54 16.01 14.23
N VAL A 481 5.71 16.47 13.80
CA VAL A 481 5.85 17.57 12.85
C VAL A 481 6.13 16.98 11.48
N LEU A 482 5.28 17.28 10.49
CA LEU A 482 5.48 16.88 9.10
C LEU A 482 5.96 18.09 8.29
N VAL A 483 7.03 17.91 7.50
CA VAL A 483 7.51 18.90 6.53
C VAL A 483 7.42 18.29 5.13
N GLY A 484 6.58 18.88 4.27
CA GLY A 484 6.23 18.37 2.94
C GLY A 484 4.87 17.67 2.91
N ALA A 485 4.08 17.92 1.86
CA ALA A 485 2.72 17.38 1.73
C ALA A 485 2.64 16.05 0.97
N HIS A 486 3.57 15.84 0.03
CA HIS A 486 3.60 14.71 -0.91
C HIS A 486 4.05 13.42 -0.23
N SER A 487 3.10 12.61 0.25
CA SER A 487 3.37 11.40 1.02
C SER A 487 3.85 10.20 0.18
N ASP A 488 3.66 10.25 -1.12
CA ASP A 488 3.89 9.12 -2.00
C ASP A 488 5.37 8.84 -2.23
N SER A 489 5.73 7.56 -2.07
CA SER A 489 7.00 7.02 -2.51
C SER A 489 6.92 6.57 -3.96
N LEU A 490 7.88 7.01 -4.78
CA LEU A 490 7.91 6.68 -6.21
C LEU A 490 8.86 5.53 -6.56
N TRP A 491 9.42 4.83 -5.58
CA TRP A 491 10.35 3.70 -5.83
C TRP A 491 9.74 2.55 -6.64
N GLY A 492 8.40 2.47 -6.74
CA GLY A 492 7.69 1.51 -7.58
C GLY A 492 7.50 1.93 -9.04
N LYS A 493 7.95 3.12 -9.44
CA LYS A 493 7.86 3.61 -10.83
C LYS A 493 9.08 3.16 -11.64
N SER A 494 8.93 3.07 -12.96
CA SER A 494 10.05 2.86 -13.89
C SER A 494 10.74 4.16 -14.29
N GLN A 495 10.01 5.27 -14.28
CA GLN A 495 10.51 6.61 -14.57
C GLN A 495 10.03 7.57 -13.48
N LEU A 496 10.93 8.41 -12.98
CA LEU A 496 10.71 9.37 -11.91
C LEU A 496 10.69 10.78 -12.49
N HIS A 497 9.62 11.54 -12.23
CA HIS A 497 9.47 12.95 -12.62
C HIS A 497 9.67 13.93 -11.45
N ARG A 498 9.97 13.40 -10.26
CA ARG A 498 10.46 14.14 -9.09
C ARG A 498 11.26 13.18 -8.20
N HIS A 499 11.95 13.73 -7.20
CA HIS A 499 12.66 12.91 -6.22
C HIS A 499 11.69 11.92 -5.52
N PRO A 500 12.08 10.63 -5.31
CA PRO A 500 11.14 9.59 -4.88
C PRO A 500 10.43 9.84 -3.56
N GLN A 501 11.10 10.50 -2.62
CA GLN A 501 10.59 10.82 -1.29
C GLN A 501 10.99 12.26 -0.94
N ILE A 502 10.00 13.10 -0.65
CA ILE A 502 10.20 14.54 -0.39
C ILE A 502 9.41 15.07 0.80
N ALA A 503 8.65 14.21 1.49
CA ALA A 503 8.04 14.52 2.78
C ALA A 503 8.86 13.88 3.91
N ARG A 504 8.87 14.51 5.09
CA ARG A 504 9.58 13.98 6.26
C ARG A 504 8.78 14.21 7.54
N TRP A 505 8.63 13.15 8.33
CA TRP A 505 7.97 13.15 9.63
C TRP A 505 9.01 13.19 10.75
N TRP A 506 8.77 14.05 11.73
CA TRP A 506 9.60 14.22 12.93
C TRP A 506 8.75 13.95 14.17
N TYR A 507 9.12 12.94 14.96
CA TYR A 507 8.41 12.61 16.18
C TYR A 507 8.66 13.67 17.26
N VAL A 508 7.63 14.08 18.00
CA VAL A 508 7.77 15.08 19.07
C VAL A 508 8.24 14.39 20.36
N ASP A 509 9.55 14.32 20.55
CA ASP A 509 10.25 13.75 21.71
C ASP A 509 10.85 14.82 22.66
N SER A 510 10.73 16.10 22.29
CA SER A 510 11.19 17.23 23.07
C SER A 510 10.25 18.43 22.93
N ALA A 511 10.11 19.21 24.01
CA ALA A 511 9.28 20.43 24.00
C ALA A 511 9.83 21.50 23.04
N THR A 512 11.14 21.49 22.76
CA THR A 512 11.76 22.30 21.73
C THR A 512 12.64 21.40 20.88
N MET A 513 12.39 21.37 19.58
CA MET A 513 13.08 20.51 18.63
C MET A 513 13.43 21.24 17.33
N GLU A 514 14.48 20.76 16.68
CA GLU A 514 14.91 21.21 15.36
C GLU A 514 14.39 20.22 14.31
N VAL A 515 13.70 20.73 13.29
CA VAL A 515 13.15 19.95 12.18
C VAL A 515 13.56 20.58 10.86
N GLY A 516 13.51 19.82 9.77
CA GLY A 516 13.84 20.31 8.44
C GLY A 516 13.45 19.33 7.34
N ASN A 517 13.64 19.75 6.10
CA ASN A 517 13.50 18.90 4.92
C ASN A 517 14.41 19.43 3.81
N ALA A 518 15.18 18.54 3.18
CA ALA A 518 16.13 18.92 2.14
C ALA A 518 15.45 19.55 0.90
N PHE A 519 14.18 19.22 0.65
CA PHE A 519 13.36 19.77 -0.44
C PHE A 519 12.48 20.94 0.01
N GLY A 520 12.43 21.22 1.31
CA GLY A 520 11.46 22.13 1.91
C GLY A 520 10.05 21.55 1.91
N GLY A 521 9.04 22.36 2.24
CA GLY A 521 7.65 21.94 2.16
C GLY A 521 6.74 22.65 3.15
N PRO A 522 5.40 22.55 3.00
CA PRO A 522 4.46 23.00 4.01
C PRO A 522 4.70 22.26 5.33
N ILE A 523 4.54 22.97 6.44
CA ILE A 523 4.73 22.42 7.79
C ILE A 523 3.35 22.09 8.38
N TYR A 524 3.19 20.88 8.89
CA TYR A 524 1.98 20.40 9.56
C TYR A 524 2.29 19.91 10.97
N ILE A 525 1.31 20.03 11.86
CA ILE A 525 1.28 19.27 13.11
C ILE A 525 0.39 18.05 12.88
N GLY A 526 0.99 16.86 12.92
CA GLY A 526 0.30 15.59 12.73
C GLY A 526 -0.24 15.07 14.06
N ILE A 527 -1.56 14.96 14.18
CA ILE A 527 -2.24 14.48 15.38
C ILE A 527 -2.79 13.08 15.13
N GLN A 528 -2.49 12.14 16.02
CA GLN A 528 -2.94 10.76 15.87
C GLN A 528 -4.46 10.64 15.92
N ALA A 529 -5.03 9.77 15.10
CA ALA A 529 -6.45 9.44 15.19
C ALA A 529 -6.78 8.80 16.55
N GLY A 530 -7.85 9.27 17.19
CA GLY A 530 -8.26 8.95 18.56
C GLY A 530 -7.67 9.87 19.64
N SER A 531 -6.90 10.89 19.26
CA SER A 531 -6.27 11.82 20.20
C SER A 531 -7.30 12.65 20.98
N THR A 532 -6.99 12.93 22.26
CA THR A 532 -7.80 13.73 23.20
C THR A 532 -6.96 14.79 23.91
N LEU A 533 -5.95 15.32 23.22
CA LEU A 533 -4.95 16.22 23.79
C LEU A 533 -5.48 17.62 24.16
N GLY A 534 -6.70 17.97 23.71
CA GLY A 534 -7.23 19.32 23.85
C GLY A 534 -6.54 20.33 22.93
N ASP A 535 -6.92 21.60 23.07
CA ASP A 535 -6.26 22.69 22.36
C ASP A 535 -4.88 22.99 22.97
N PHE A 536 -3.88 23.19 22.12
CA PHE A 536 -2.55 23.60 22.56
C PHE A 536 -1.85 24.54 21.58
N ASP A 537 -1.02 25.43 22.12
CA ASP A 537 -0.26 26.39 21.31
C ASP A 537 1.04 25.78 20.79
N VAL A 538 1.33 25.97 19.50
CA VAL A 538 2.61 25.63 18.88
C VAL A 538 3.28 26.89 18.38
N THR A 539 4.58 27.05 18.66
CA THR A 539 5.41 28.13 18.11
C THR A 539 6.40 27.57 17.10
N ILE A 540 6.37 28.10 15.88
CA ILE A 540 7.28 27.71 14.79
C ILE A 540 8.12 28.92 14.39
N SER A 541 9.44 28.76 14.39
CA SER A 541 10.43 29.79 14.06
C SER A 541 11.27 29.42 12.84
N ASN A 542 11.79 30.44 12.16
CA ASN A 542 12.54 30.33 10.91
C ASN A 542 11.73 29.80 9.71
N ALA A 543 10.40 29.93 9.74
CA ALA A 543 9.54 29.49 8.64
C ALA A 543 9.20 30.62 7.66
N VAL A 544 8.72 30.25 6.48
CA VAL A 544 8.22 31.15 5.44
C VAL A 544 6.69 31.09 5.41
N LYS A 545 6.02 32.21 5.11
CA LYS A 545 4.56 32.20 4.94
C LYS A 545 4.16 31.48 3.66
N ALA A 546 3.14 30.63 3.75
CA ALA A 546 2.49 30.01 2.61
C ALA A 546 1.09 30.60 2.40
N PRO A 547 0.64 30.77 1.14
CA PRO A 547 -0.73 31.18 0.89
C PRO A 547 -1.71 30.20 1.52
N ARG A 548 -2.63 30.75 2.32
CA ARG A 548 -3.62 29.98 3.05
C ARG A 548 -4.98 30.68 3.02
N TYR A 549 -6.01 29.95 2.61
CA TYR A 549 -7.40 30.34 2.77
C TYR A 549 -8.13 29.29 3.59
N ILE A 550 -8.77 29.71 4.67
CA ILE A 550 -9.69 28.89 5.45
C ILE A 550 -11.07 29.51 5.33
N HIS A 551 -12.00 28.77 4.76
CA HIS A 551 -13.38 29.19 4.59
C HIS A 551 -14.03 29.51 5.95
N GLY A 552 -14.76 30.63 6.02
CA GLY A 552 -15.36 31.12 7.27
C GLY A 552 -14.41 31.84 8.24
N GLU A 553 -13.09 31.68 8.11
CA GLU A 553 -12.10 32.36 8.98
C GLU A 553 -11.29 33.43 8.25
N THR A 554 -10.93 33.20 7.00
CA THR A 554 -10.08 34.11 6.21
C THR A 554 -10.92 35.18 5.53
N ASP A 555 -10.63 36.44 5.83
CA ASP A 555 -11.27 37.57 5.17
C ASP A 555 -10.85 37.68 3.69
N ILE A 556 -11.84 37.87 2.80
CA ILE A 556 -11.61 37.90 1.34
C ILE A 556 -10.75 39.10 0.93
N PHE A 557 -10.89 40.25 1.58
CA PHE A 557 -10.04 41.39 1.29
C PHE A 557 -8.58 41.11 1.71
N GLN A 558 -8.35 40.50 2.86
CA GLN A 558 -7.01 40.06 3.27
C GLN A 558 -6.43 39.00 2.33
N TRP A 559 -7.23 38.04 1.88
CA TRP A 559 -6.83 37.05 0.89
C TRP A 559 -6.31 37.72 -0.38
N GLN A 560 -7.12 38.59 -0.99
CA GLN A 560 -6.80 39.27 -2.24
C GLN A 560 -5.59 40.20 -2.14
N GLN A 561 -5.42 40.87 -1.01
CA GLN A 561 -4.37 41.89 -0.85
C GLN A 561 -3.06 41.34 -0.28
N GLN A 562 -3.09 40.22 0.45
CA GLN A 562 -1.94 39.74 1.22
C GLN A 562 -1.70 38.24 1.08
N PHE A 563 -2.63 37.39 1.55
CA PHE A 563 -2.31 35.98 1.78
C PHE A 563 -2.07 35.18 0.51
N ARG A 564 -2.78 35.45 -0.59
CA ARG A 564 -2.53 34.77 -1.88
C ARG A 564 -1.15 35.08 -2.48
N HIS A 565 -0.51 36.16 -2.01
CA HIS A 565 0.81 36.61 -2.46
C HIS A 565 1.94 36.20 -1.50
N ASP A 566 1.65 35.41 -0.47
CA ASP A 566 2.70 34.85 0.38
C ASP A 566 3.68 33.99 -0.45
N PRO A 567 4.98 34.02 -0.12
CA PRO A 567 6.04 33.65 -1.07
C PRO A 567 6.25 32.15 -1.27
N ALA A 568 5.69 31.27 -0.43
CA ALA A 568 5.91 29.83 -0.58
C ALA A 568 5.41 29.29 -1.94
N PRO A 569 6.05 28.25 -2.48
CA PRO A 569 5.67 27.64 -3.77
C PRO A 569 4.37 26.83 -3.71
N TRP A 570 3.90 26.47 -2.51
CA TRP A 570 2.67 25.71 -2.28
C TRP A 570 1.70 26.43 -1.35
N ALA A 571 0.41 26.20 -1.58
CA ALA A 571 -0.71 26.84 -0.91
C ALA A 571 -1.70 25.80 -0.37
N GLU A 572 -2.50 26.21 0.61
CA GLU A 572 -3.66 25.46 1.07
C GLU A 572 -4.91 26.31 1.03
N ILE A 573 -5.94 25.81 0.35
CA ILE A 573 -7.29 26.39 0.40
C ILE A 573 -8.24 25.31 0.92
N GLY A 574 -9.06 25.65 1.90
CA GLY A 574 -9.92 24.63 2.51
C GLY A 574 -10.98 25.17 3.45
N SER A 575 -11.77 24.25 3.97
CA SER A 575 -12.88 24.45 4.89
C SER A 575 -12.81 23.42 6.04
N GLY A 576 -13.89 23.31 6.83
CA GLY A 576 -14.04 22.23 7.79
C GLY A 576 -14.28 20.84 7.17
N GLN A 577 -14.63 20.75 5.88
CA GLN A 577 -14.92 19.49 5.20
C GLN A 577 -13.84 19.06 4.21
N PHE A 578 -13.19 20.00 3.52
CA PHE A 578 -12.20 19.66 2.50
C PHE A 578 -11.03 20.64 2.43
N ILE A 579 -9.81 20.13 2.24
CA ILE A 579 -8.60 20.94 2.07
C ILE A 579 -7.86 20.51 0.80
N LEU A 580 -7.56 21.46 -0.07
CA LEU A 580 -6.76 21.31 -1.28
C LEU A 580 -5.36 21.87 -1.03
N THR A 581 -4.32 21.03 -1.15
CA THR A 581 -2.92 21.45 -1.17
C THR A 581 -2.42 21.52 -2.61
N VAL A 582 -2.18 22.73 -3.12
CA VAL A 582 -1.94 23.00 -4.55
C VAL A 582 -0.71 23.90 -4.76
N PRO A 583 -0.11 23.91 -5.96
CA PRO A 583 0.92 24.89 -6.28
C PRO A 583 0.39 26.32 -6.14
N SER A 584 1.14 27.19 -5.45
CA SER A 584 0.69 28.56 -5.17
C SER A 584 0.35 29.34 -6.43
N HIS A 585 1.05 29.09 -7.55
CA HIS A 585 0.82 29.81 -8.80
C HIS A 585 -0.58 29.60 -9.39
N GLU A 586 -1.23 28.46 -9.10
CA GLU A 586 -2.59 28.16 -9.55
C GLU A 586 -3.67 28.96 -8.79
N ILE A 587 -3.36 29.45 -7.59
CA ILE A 587 -4.32 30.14 -6.73
C ILE A 587 -4.03 31.64 -6.52
N ARG A 588 -2.91 32.16 -7.03
CA ARG A 588 -2.57 33.60 -6.84
C ARG A 588 -3.57 34.53 -7.49
N ASP A 589 -4.24 34.07 -8.55
CA ASP A 589 -5.26 34.83 -9.29
C ASP A 589 -6.70 34.43 -8.90
N LEU A 590 -6.87 33.57 -7.88
CA LEU A 590 -8.19 33.21 -7.36
C LEU A 590 -8.76 34.36 -6.53
N ASP A 591 -9.58 35.21 -7.13
CA ASP A 591 -10.14 36.40 -6.46
C ASP A 591 -11.18 36.06 -5.38
N ASN A 592 -12.01 35.03 -5.61
CA ASN A 592 -13.07 34.64 -4.68
C ASN A 592 -12.98 33.13 -4.32
N PRO A 593 -12.12 32.76 -3.35
CA PRO A 593 -12.06 31.39 -2.86
C PRO A 593 -13.31 31.00 -2.03
N GLN A 594 -14.18 31.95 -1.67
CA GLN A 594 -15.40 31.65 -0.93
C GLN A 594 -16.36 30.81 -1.78
N ASP A 595 -16.67 31.25 -3.00
CA ASP A 595 -17.60 30.55 -3.89
C ASP A 595 -17.08 29.13 -4.23
N LEU A 596 -15.77 28.99 -4.39
CA LEU A 596 -15.12 27.70 -4.62
C LEU A 596 -15.29 26.77 -3.42
N MET A 597 -15.03 27.25 -2.21
CA MET A 597 -15.14 26.42 -1.01
C MET A 597 -16.60 26.16 -0.61
N ASP A 598 -17.53 27.08 -0.89
CA ASP A 598 -18.97 26.84 -0.74
C ASP A 598 -19.42 25.68 -1.64
N TRP A 599 -18.93 25.64 -2.89
CA TRP A 599 -19.21 24.55 -3.82
C TRP A 599 -18.61 23.22 -3.36
N TRP A 600 -17.35 23.21 -2.91
CA TRP A 600 -16.71 21.99 -2.38
C TRP A 600 -17.35 21.51 -1.08
N ASP A 601 -17.75 22.42 -0.19
CA ASP A 601 -18.48 22.09 1.03
C ASP A 601 -19.84 21.46 0.73
N GLN A 602 -20.53 21.97 -0.30
CA GLN A 602 -21.77 21.35 -0.78
C GLN A 602 -21.51 19.95 -1.33
N ALA A 603 -20.47 19.78 -2.16
CA ALA A 603 -20.13 18.48 -2.75
C ALA A 603 -19.79 17.43 -1.68
N LEU A 604 -18.90 17.74 -0.74
CA LEU A 604 -18.52 16.81 0.33
C LEU A 604 -19.69 16.52 1.28
N ALA A 605 -20.53 17.51 1.60
CA ALA A 605 -21.72 17.28 2.42
C ALA A 605 -22.68 16.28 1.75
N MET A 606 -22.93 16.46 0.45
CA MET A 606 -23.75 15.53 -0.34
C MET A 606 -23.15 14.13 -0.42
N GLU A 607 -21.82 14.03 -0.46
CA GLU A 607 -21.11 12.76 -0.43
C GLU A 607 -21.23 12.07 0.94
N HIS A 608 -21.03 12.79 2.04
CA HIS A 608 -21.26 12.27 3.39
C HIS A 608 -22.71 11.76 3.56
N GLU A 609 -23.67 12.48 2.98
CA GLU A 609 -25.10 12.14 3.04
C GLU A 609 -25.46 10.87 2.27
N ILE A 610 -24.96 10.68 1.03
CA ILE A 610 -25.31 9.51 0.21
C ILE A 610 -24.76 8.18 0.76
N TYR A 611 -23.63 8.21 1.48
CA TYR A 611 -23.13 7.02 2.18
C TYR A 611 -23.74 6.86 3.58
N GLY A 612 -24.34 7.91 4.14
CA GLY A 612 -25.13 7.85 5.38
C GLY A 612 -24.34 7.92 6.68
N TYR A 613 -22.99 8.01 6.65
CA TYR A 613 -22.18 8.16 7.86
C TYR A 613 -22.05 9.63 8.27
N THR A 614 -23.05 10.13 8.99
CA THR A 614 -23.09 11.52 9.44
C THR A 614 -23.25 11.64 10.96
N PRO A 615 -22.61 12.64 11.62
CA PRO A 615 -21.67 13.61 11.05
C PRO A 615 -20.33 12.97 10.67
N TRP A 616 -19.73 13.42 9.56
CA TRP A 616 -18.39 13.00 9.15
C TRP A 616 -17.34 13.67 10.05
N PRO A 617 -16.50 12.90 10.77
CA PRO A 617 -15.74 13.44 11.89
C PRO A 617 -14.33 13.93 11.53
N ARG A 618 -13.91 13.79 10.27
CA ARG A 618 -12.55 14.14 9.82
C ARG A 618 -12.62 14.95 8.52
N VAL A 619 -11.96 16.10 8.48
CA VAL A 619 -11.78 16.86 7.24
C VAL A 619 -11.09 15.99 6.18
N GLU A 620 -11.59 15.96 4.96
CA GLU A 620 -10.93 15.29 3.83
C GLU A 620 -9.84 16.19 3.23
N ARG A 621 -8.83 15.60 2.59
CA ARG A 621 -7.67 16.36 2.11
C ARG A 621 -7.14 15.81 0.80
N ALA A 622 -6.96 16.69 -0.17
CA ALA A 622 -6.24 16.43 -1.41
C ALA A 622 -4.82 17.01 -1.38
N VAL A 623 -3.86 16.26 -1.89
CA VAL A 623 -2.53 16.75 -2.22
C VAL A 623 -2.26 16.48 -3.70
N PHE A 624 -1.98 17.54 -4.43
CA PHE A 624 -1.58 17.44 -5.83
C PHE A 624 -0.08 17.24 -5.95
N ASP A 625 0.36 16.49 -6.94
CA ASP A 625 1.75 16.07 -7.10
C ASP A 625 2.14 16.04 -8.57
N ALA A 626 3.43 16.24 -8.87
CA ALA A 626 3.99 16.01 -10.21
C ALA A 626 3.85 14.54 -10.64
N GLN A 627 3.95 13.63 -9.66
CA GLN A 627 3.82 12.20 -9.88
C GLN A 627 3.38 11.51 -8.58
N ILE A 628 2.39 10.62 -8.68
CA ILE A 628 1.88 9.80 -7.58
C ILE A 628 2.24 8.31 -7.79
N SER A 629 2.13 7.52 -6.73
CA SER A 629 2.53 6.11 -6.65
C SER A 629 1.70 5.19 -7.53
N ALA A 630 0.41 5.47 -7.72
CA ALA A 630 -0.50 4.66 -8.54
C ALA A 630 -1.58 5.52 -9.22
N GLY A 631 -2.03 5.10 -10.41
CA GLY A 631 -3.17 5.72 -11.11
C GLY A 631 -2.98 7.17 -11.57
N TRP A 632 -4.11 7.76 -11.99
CA TRP A 632 -4.25 9.20 -12.25
C TRP A 632 -4.56 9.97 -10.97
N MET A 633 -5.28 9.32 -10.06
CA MET A 633 -5.56 9.76 -8.71
C MET A 633 -5.62 8.48 -7.85
N HIS A 634 -5.53 8.62 -6.53
CA HIS A 634 -5.88 7.54 -5.61
C HIS A 634 -6.38 8.04 -4.26
N SER A 635 -7.31 7.29 -3.70
CA SER A 635 -7.89 7.47 -2.36
C SER A 635 -6.88 7.36 -1.22
N GLY A 636 -7.27 7.85 -0.04
CA GLY A 636 -6.46 7.87 1.16
C GLY A 636 -6.57 9.17 1.96
N TYR A 637 -5.69 9.31 2.94
CA TYR A 637 -5.51 10.57 3.66
C TYR A 637 -4.02 10.95 3.71
N PRO A 638 -3.59 11.89 2.86
CA PRO A 638 -4.39 12.60 1.85
C PRO A 638 -4.79 11.69 0.68
N PHE A 639 -5.88 12.06 0.04
CA PHE A 639 -6.15 11.70 -1.34
C PHE A 639 -5.09 12.37 -2.23
N MET A 640 -4.55 11.65 -3.21
CA MET A 640 -3.45 12.12 -4.07
C MET A 640 -3.90 12.23 -5.53
N ALA A 641 -3.47 13.30 -6.21
CA ALA A 641 -3.81 13.56 -7.61
C ALA A 641 -2.65 14.19 -8.37
N HIS A 642 -2.62 14.05 -9.70
CA HIS A 642 -1.65 14.80 -10.51
C HIS A 642 -1.98 16.30 -10.57
N ASP A 643 -0.95 17.14 -10.46
CA ASP A 643 -1.03 18.61 -10.50
C ASP A 643 -1.67 19.16 -11.78
N LEU A 644 -1.66 18.40 -12.87
CA LEU A 644 -2.39 18.67 -14.11
C LEU A 644 -3.90 18.90 -13.93
N SER A 645 -4.48 18.39 -12.84
CA SER A 645 -5.92 18.56 -12.55
C SER A 645 -6.23 19.86 -11.81
N VAL A 646 -5.22 20.54 -11.24
CA VAL A 646 -5.41 21.67 -10.32
C VAL A 646 -6.19 22.82 -10.97
N ALA A 647 -5.81 23.23 -12.18
CA ALA A 647 -6.44 24.37 -12.87
C ALA A 647 -7.96 24.22 -13.06
N GLY A 648 -8.46 22.98 -13.18
CA GLY A 648 -9.89 22.67 -13.20
C GLY A 648 -10.49 22.67 -11.79
N VAL A 649 -9.85 21.95 -10.86
CA VAL A 649 -10.32 21.75 -9.47
C VAL A 649 -10.45 23.04 -8.67
N VAL A 650 -9.59 24.03 -8.91
CA VAL A 650 -9.63 25.34 -8.23
C VAL A 650 -10.50 26.38 -8.95
N ASN A 651 -11.18 26.00 -10.03
CA ASN A 651 -12.03 26.88 -10.81
C ASN A 651 -13.51 26.50 -10.63
N VAL A 652 -14.22 27.28 -9.80
CA VAL A 652 -15.63 27.01 -9.49
C VAL A 652 -16.54 26.98 -10.71
N SER A 653 -16.29 27.83 -11.71
CA SER A 653 -17.06 27.83 -12.96
C SER A 653 -16.83 26.55 -13.74
N TYR A 654 -15.56 26.11 -13.84
CA TYR A 654 -15.22 24.84 -14.48
C TYR A 654 -15.88 23.66 -13.76
N MET A 655 -15.75 23.59 -12.44
CA MET A 655 -16.34 22.51 -11.63
C MET A 655 -17.86 22.48 -11.73
N SER A 656 -18.52 23.64 -11.77
CA SER A 656 -19.98 23.73 -11.93
C SER A 656 -20.45 23.30 -13.33
N GLU A 657 -19.64 23.53 -14.37
CA GLU A 657 -19.99 23.20 -15.75
C GLU A 657 -19.60 21.76 -16.15
N ASN A 658 -18.51 21.23 -15.58
CA ASN A 658 -17.90 19.97 -16.03
C ASN A 658 -17.78 18.92 -14.93
N GLY A 659 -17.70 19.33 -13.66
CA GLY A 659 -17.32 18.47 -12.55
C GLY A 659 -15.91 17.88 -12.70
N ASP A 660 -15.58 16.96 -11.81
CA ASP A 660 -14.40 16.10 -11.95
C ASP A 660 -14.75 14.70 -11.42
N TRP A 661 -15.03 13.77 -12.35
CA TRP A 661 -15.39 12.40 -12.00
C TRP A 661 -14.30 11.70 -11.18
N GLY A 662 -13.02 11.99 -11.46
CA GLY A 662 -11.89 11.38 -10.76
C GLY A 662 -11.85 11.81 -9.30
N MET A 663 -11.99 13.12 -9.05
CA MET A 663 -12.05 13.64 -7.68
C MET A 663 -13.20 13.00 -6.87
N PHE A 664 -14.40 12.93 -7.47
CA PHE A 664 -15.57 12.34 -6.80
C PHE A 664 -15.44 10.83 -6.58
N HIS A 665 -14.83 10.13 -7.53
CA HIS A 665 -14.61 8.69 -7.45
C HIS A 665 -13.68 8.34 -6.29
N GLU A 666 -12.61 9.10 -6.12
CA GLU A 666 -11.58 8.82 -5.13
C GLU A 666 -11.97 9.26 -3.71
N LEU A 667 -12.72 10.36 -3.60
CA LEU A 667 -13.43 10.67 -2.36
C LEU A 667 -14.47 9.57 -2.07
N GLY A 668 -15.13 9.03 -3.09
CA GLY A 668 -16.09 7.94 -2.95
C GLY A 668 -15.46 6.70 -2.33
N HIS A 669 -14.22 6.38 -2.73
CA HIS A 669 -13.43 5.34 -2.07
C HIS A 669 -13.19 5.64 -0.58
N ASN A 670 -12.92 6.90 -0.20
CA ASN A 670 -12.79 7.28 1.22
C ASN A 670 -14.07 7.02 2.04
N HIS A 671 -15.24 6.98 1.38
CA HIS A 671 -16.52 6.72 2.03
C HIS A 671 -16.96 5.24 2.03
N GLN A 672 -16.22 4.36 1.33
CA GLN A 672 -16.53 2.94 1.33
C GLN A 672 -16.27 2.31 2.70
N TRP A 673 -17.32 1.70 3.24
CA TRP A 673 -17.26 0.88 4.43
C TRP A 673 -17.00 -0.58 4.03
N MET A 674 -15.87 -1.15 4.46
CA MET A 674 -15.45 -2.49 4.02
C MET A 674 -16.55 -3.55 4.20
N PRO A 675 -17.26 -3.63 5.35
CA PRO A 675 -18.38 -4.57 5.52
C PRO A 675 -19.55 -4.45 4.53
N SER A 676 -19.75 -3.28 3.90
CA SER A 676 -20.82 -3.06 2.92
C SER A 676 -20.30 -3.01 1.48
N THR A 677 -19.00 -3.22 1.26
CA THR A 677 -18.39 -3.25 -0.07
C THR A 677 -18.45 -4.67 -0.60
N LEU A 678 -19.37 -4.93 -1.53
CA LEU A 678 -19.58 -6.27 -2.06
C LEU A 678 -18.36 -6.81 -2.83
N PRO A 679 -18.18 -8.14 -2.89
CA PRO A 679 -17.14 -8.75 -3.70
C PRO A 679 -17.18 -8.25 -5.15
N GLY A 680 -16.03 -7.83 -5.67
CA GLY A 680 -15.91 -7.31 -7.04
C GLY A 680 -16.45 -5.88 -7.24
N THR A 681 -16.86 -5.17 -6.18
CA THR A 681 -17.48 -3.83 -6.30
C THR A 681 -16.64 -2.69 -5.72
N THR A 682 -15.35 -2.90 -5.44
CA THR A 682 -14.44 -1.85 -4.97
C THR A 682 -14.48 -0.62 -5.87
N GLU A 683 -14.37 -0.80 -7.19
CA GLU A 683 -14.43 0.29 -8.18
C GLU A 683 -15.86 0.72 -8.53
N THR A 684 -16.88 0.13 -7.92
CA THR A 684 -18.29 0.36 -8.22
C THR A 684 -18.95 1.20 -7.14
N GLY A 685 -18.85 0.78 -5.87
CA GLY A 685 -19.53 1.47 -4.76
C GLY A 685 -19.05 2.92 -4.60
N CYS A 686 -17.77 3.20 -4.87
CA CYS A 686 -17.20 4.54 -4.85
C CYS A 686 -17.89 5.50 -5.86
N ASN A 687 -18.38 4.97 -6.98
CA ASN A 687 -19.03 5.76 -8.03
C ASN A 687 -20.45 6.21 -7.67
N PHE A 688 -20.99 5.86 -6.49
CA PHE A 688 -22.22 6.48 -5.99
C PHE A 688 -22.02 8.00 -5.84
N ALA A 689 -20.87 8.41 -5.29
CA ALA A 689 -20.47 9.82 -5.21
C ALA A 689 -20.40 10.45 -6.60
N SER A 690 -19.65 9.85 -7.53
CA SER A 690 -19.46 10.37 -8.88
C SER A 690 -20.76 10.58 -9.63
N VAL A 691 -21.65 9.58 -9.64
CA VAL A 691 -22.95 9.70 -10.30
C VAL A 691 -23.80 10.77 -9.62
N TYR A 692 -23.89 10.73 -8.29
CA TYR A 692 -24.75 11.66 -7.55
C TYR A 692 -24.32 13.12 -7.70
N LEU A 693 -23.04 13.41 -7.49
CA LEU A 693 -22.51 14.76 -7.61
C LEU A 693 -22.58 15.29 -9.04
N MET A 694 -22.29 14.45 -10.04
CA MET A 694 -22.45 14.87 -11.44
C MET A 694 -23.91 15.17 -11.78
N GLU A 695 -24.87 14.34 -11.38
CA GLU A 695 -26.29 14.60 -11.63
C GLU A 695 -26.79 15.88 -10.94
N GLN A 696 -26.39 16.10 -9.69
CA GLN A 696 -26.96 17.16 -8.87
C GLN A 696 -26.25 18.52 -8.99
N LEU A 697 -24.92 18.54 -9.15
CA LEU A 697 -24.13 19.79 -9.18
C LEU A 697 -23.77 20.24 -10.59
N VAL A 698 -23.68 19.30 -11.54
CA VAL A 698 -23.20 19.57 -12.91
C VAL A 698 -24.33 19.44 -13.93
N ASN A 699 -25.20 18.44 -13.77
CA ASN A 699 -26.29 18.11 -14.68
C ASN A 699 -25.84 17.88 -16.14
N PRO A 700 -24.93 16.92 -16.39
CA PRO A 700 -24.42 16.63 -17.73
C PRO A 700 -25.49 15.93 -18.60
N PRO A 701 -25.40 16.06 -19.94
CA PRO A 701 -26.42 15.57 -20.85
C PRO A 701 -26.52 14.03 -20.93
N ASN A 702 -25.43 13.31 -20.64
CA ASN A 702 -25.43 11.85 -20.54
C ASN A 702 -24.27 11.38 -19.67
N LEU A 703 -24.54 10.48 -18.72
CA LEU A 703 -23.53 9.91 -17.81
C LEU A 703 -23.17 8.46 -18.14
N ARG A 704 -24.10 7.72 -18.75
CA ARG A 704 -23.97 6.26 -18.89
C ARG A 704 -23.44 5.86 -20.26
N PRO A 705 -22.50 4.90 -20.32
CA PRO A 705 -22.19 4.19 -21.55
C PRO A 705 -23.43 3.50 -22.13
N ALA A 706 -23.45 3.26 -23.44
CA ALA A 706 -24.59 2.60 -24.08
C ALA A 706 -24.60 1.08 -23.80
N ASN A 707 -25.69 0.58 -23.20
CA ASN A 707 -26.04 -0.84 -23.04
C ASN A 707 -24.94 -1.79 -22.50
N PRO A 708 -24.25 -1.47 -21.39
CA PRO A 708 -23.26 -2.38 -20.82
C PRO A 708 -23.87 -3.71 -20.34
N GLN A 709 -25.17 -3.75 -20.00
CA GLN A 709 -25.79 -4.95 -19.41
C GLN A 709 -26.06 -6.07 -20.43
N ARG A 710 -26.26 -5.75 -21.73
CA ARG A 710 -26.70 -6.75 -22.72
C ARG A 710 -25.69 -7.90 -22.87
N ALA A 711 -24.42 -7.56 -23.06
CA ALA A 711 -23.37 -8.56 -23.23
C ALA A 711 -23.18 -9.44 -21.98
N TYR A 712 -23.46 -8.88 -20.79
CA TYR A 712 -23.36 -9.61 -19.52
C TYR A 712 -24.45 -10.67 -19.38
N PHE A 713 -25.71 -10.33 -19.67
CA PHE A 713 -26.81 -11.29 -19.64
C PHE A 713 -26.68 -12.37 -20.74
N GLU A 714 -26.16 -12.02 -21.92
CA GLU A 714 -25.84 -12.99 -22.98
C GLU A 714 -24.75 -13.99 -22.59
N ASP A 715 -23.90 -13.65 -21.60
CA ASP A 715 -22.90 -14.54 -20.98
C ASP A 715 -23.46 -15.33 -19.77
N GLY A 716 -24.79 -15.35 -19.61
CA GLY A 716 -25.47 -16.15 -18.59
C GLY A 716 -25.34 -15.61 -17.18
N SER A 717 -25.21 -14.28 -17.02
CA SER A 717 -25.11 -13.60 -15.72
C SER A 717 -23.93 -14.08 -14.85
N ASN A 718 -22.79 -14.33 -15.48
CA ASN A 718 -21.61 -14.78 -14.74
C ASN A 718 -20.98 -13.62 -13.94
N ILE A 719 -21.25 -13.57 -12.64
CA ILE A 719 -20.77 -12.53 -11.72
C ILE A 719 -19.25 -12.34 -11.72
N SER A 720 -18.46 -13.36 -12.07
CA SER A 720 -17.00 -13.21 -12.17
C SER A 720 -16.55 -12.27 -13.28
N ASN A 721 -17.45 -11.94 -14.21
CA ASN A 721 -17.18 -11.12 -15.39
C ASN A 721 -17.73 -9.69 -15.24
N TRP A 722 -18.05 -9.25 -14.02
CA TRP A 722 -18.44 -7.85 -13.79
C TRP A 722 -17.34 -6.89 -14.21
N SER A 723 -17.71 -5.95 -15.08
CA SER A 723 -17.02 -4.68 -15.19
C SER A 723 -17.63 -3.68 -14.21
N THR A 724 -16.91 -2.59 -13.94
CA THR A 724 -17.36 -1.51 -13.05
C THR A 724 -18.77 -1.02 -13.38
N TRP A 725 -19.06 -0.78 -14.65
CA TRP A 725 -20.35 -0.26 -15.10
C TRP A 725 -21.48 -1.29 -15.01
N VAL A 726 -21.20 -2.56 -15.32
CA VAL A 726 -22.20 -3.64 -15.20
C VAL A 726 -22.60 -3.81 -13.74
N ALA A 727 -21.63 -3.86 -12.82
CA ALA A 727 -21.90 -3.91 -11.40
C ALA A 727 -22.62 -2.64 -10.91
N LEU A 728 -22.22 -1.45 -11.38
CA LEU A 728 -22.86 -0.19 -11.01
C LEU A 728 -24.33 -0.13 -11.43
N ASP A 729 -24.69 -0.67 -12.59
CA ASP A 729 -26.07 -0.69 -13.07
C ASP A 729 -27.01 -1.48 -12.17
N THR A 730 -26.51 -2.48 -11.45
CA THR A 730 -27.31 -3.21 -10.44
C THR A 730 -27.85 -2.26 -9.37
N PHE A 731 -27.08 -1.23 -9.02
CA PHE A 731 -27.49 -0.18 -8.08
C PHE A 731 -28.25 0.94 -8.77
N LEU A 732 -27.83 1.35 -9.98
CA LEU A 732 -28.44 2.48 -10.67
C LEU A 732 -29.89 2.20 -11.10
N ILE A 733 -30.22 0.97 -11.48
CA ILE A 733 -31.60 0.57 -11.80
C ILE A 733 -32.50 0.69 -10.57
N VAL A 734 -32.01 0.28 -9.39
CA VAL A 734 -32.73 0.48 -8.12
C VAL A 734 -32.87 1.97 -7.81
N LYS A 735 -31.81 2.76 -8.02
CA LYS A 735 -31.84 4.22 -7.86
C LYS A 735 -32.81 4.91 -8.82
N GLU A 736 -33.01 4.41 -10.03
CA GLU A 736 -33.96 4.97 -10.99
C GLU A 736 -35.41 4.79 -10.56
N GLU A 737 -35.71 3.67 -9.90
CA GLU A 737 -37.05 3.37 -9.39
C GLU A 737 -37.36 4.12 -8.09
N TRP A 738 -36.43 4.09 -7.12
CA TRP A 738 -36.69 4.58 -5.75
C TRP A 738 -35.82 5.75 -5.29
N GLY A 739 -34.90 6.25 -6.13
CA GLY A 739 -33.89 7.24 -5.74
C GLY A 739 -32.75 6.66 -4.90
N TRP A 740 -31.85 7.52 -4.42
CA TRP A 740 -30.69 7.11 -3.60
C TRP A 740 -31.02 6.71 -2.16
N GLY A 741 -32.23 7.03 -1.68
CA GLY A 741 -32.65 6.83 -0.29
C GLY A 741 -32.48 5.38 0.18
N PRO A 742 -33.05 4.37 -0.51
CA PRO A 742 -32.92 2.97 -0.09
C PRO A 742 -31.49 2.44 -0.08
N ILE A 743 -30.64 2.89 -1.02
CA ILE A 743 -29.22 2.52 -1.04
C ILE A 743 -28.51 3.11 0.19
N THR A 744 -28.76 4.39 0.49
CA THR A 744 -28.21 5.07 1.66
C THR A 744 -28.64 4.37 2.96
N GLU A 745 -29.93 4.02 3.07
CA GLU A 745 -30.48 3.30 4.23
C GLU A 745 -29.85 1.92 4.38
N ALA A 746 -29.72 1.16 3.28
CA ALA A 746 -29.09 -0.16 3.29
C ALA A 746 -27.61 -0.10 3.72
N LEU A 747 -26.83 0.85 3.21
CA LEU A 747 -25.44 1.08 3.63
C LEU A 747 -25.35 1.44 5.12
N SER A 748 -26.27 2.29 5.60
CA SER A 748 -26.26 2.80 6.97
C SER A 748 -26.44 1.72 8.03
N VAL A 749 -27.12 0.61 7.70
CA VAL A 749 -27.29 -0.54 8.61
C VAL A 749 -25.93 -1.05 9.09
N TYR A 750 -24.95 -1.15 8.19
CA TYR A 750 -23.64 -1.76 8.46
C TYR A 750 -22.81 -1.02 9.52
N TYR A 751 -23.05 0.28 9.73
CA TYR A 751 -22.30 1.07 10.72
C TYR A 751 -22.61 0.66 12.16
N THR A 752 -23.78 0.05 12.39
CA THR A 752 -24.27 -0.29 13.73
C THR A 752 -24.42 -1.80 13.97
N LEU A 753 -24.08 -2.62 12.97
CA LEU A 753 -24.13 -4.07 13.11
C LEU A 753 -23.21 -4.55 14.26
N PRO A 754 -23.72 -5.42 15.15
CA PRO A 754 -22.87 -6.14 16.08
C PRO A 754 -21.79 -6.92 15.33
N SER A 755 -20.58 -7.02 15.88
CA SER A 755 -19.47 -7.69 15.19
C SER A 755 -19.73 -9.16 14.82
N ALA A 756 -20.69 -9.81 15.49
CA ALA A 756 -21.12 -11.18 15.20
C ALA A 756 -22.12 -11.28 14.03
N GLU A 757 -22.73 -10.15 13.63
CA GLU A 757 -23.71 -10.04 12.53
C GLU A 757 -23.11 -9.41 11.28
N VAL A 758 -21.87 -8.92 11.34
CA VAL A 758 -21.14 -8.43 10.17
C VAL A 758 -20.90 -9.60 9.21
N PRO A 759 -21.43 -9.55 7.97
CA PRO A 759 -21.28 -10.65 7.01
C PRO A 759 -19.81 -10.84 6.64
N ARG A 760 -19.41 -12.09 6.37
CA ARG A 760 -18.03 -12.40 5.98
C ARG A 760 -17.97 -13.33 4.79
N GLY A 761 -17.22 -12.90 3.78
CA GLY A 761 -17.02 -13.66 2.57
C GLY A 761 -18.20 -13.56 1.62
N ASP A 762 -17.96 -13.98 0.38
CA ASP A 762 -18.76 -13.50 -0.74
C ASP A 762 -20.26 -13.79 -0.61
N VAL A 763 -20.61 -15.01 -0.19
CA VAL A 763 -22.02 -15.43 -0.10
C VAL A 763 -22.76 -14.64 0.98
N GLU A 764 -22.20 -14.51 2.18
CA GLU A 764 -22.89 -13.80 3.26
C GLU A 764 -23.06 -12.31 2.93
N GLU A 765 -22.05 -11.69 2.33
CA GLU A 765 -22.05 -10.27 1.97
C GLU A 765 -23.12 -9.95 0.93
N PHE A 766 -23.23 -10.74 -0.15
CA PHE A 766 -24.29 -10.57 -1.14
C PHE A 766 -25.69 -10.77 -0.55
N ASN A 767 -25.88 -11.79 0.28
CA ASN A 767 -27.19 -12.08 0.88
C ASN A 767 -27.61 -11.00 1.88
N ALA A 768 -26.68 -10.50 2.71
CA ALA A 768 -26.93 -9.40 3.64
C ALA A 768 -27.35 -8.13 2.91
N TRP A 769 -26.63 -7.76 1.84
CA TRP A 769 -26.98 -6.59 1.03
C TRP A 769 -28.39 -6.67 0.47
N VAL A 770 -28.76 -7.80 -0.13
CA VAL A 770 -30.10 -7.99 -0.69
C VAL A 770 -31.18 -7.90 0.39
N MET A 771 -30.94 -8.42 1.59
CA MET A 771 -31.87 -8.28 2.71
C MET A 771 -32.04 -6.81 3.15
N HIS A 772 -30.93 -6.09 3.33
CA HIS A 772 -30.96 -4.69 3.77
C HIS A 772 -31.64 -3.80 2.72
N LEU A 773 -31.28 -3.95 1.44
CA LEU A 773 -31.86 -3.16 0.37
C LEU A 773 -33.35 -3.50 0.15
N SER A 774 -33.73 -4.77 0.24
CA SER A 774 -35.15 -5.17 0.13
C SER A 774 -36.01 -4.58 1.25
N ASN A 775 -35.48 -4.54 2.47
CA ASN A 775 -36.18 -3.91 3.59
C ASN A 775 -36.31 -2.38 3.39
N ALA A 776 -35.27 -1.74 2.84
CA ALA A 776 -35.27 -0.30 2.58
C ALA A 776 -36.21 0.10 1.42
N THR A 777 -36.33 -0.71 0.37
CA THR A 777 -37.29 -0.46 -0.73
C THR A 777 -38.71 -0.88 -0.37
N GLY A 778 -38.87 -1.82 0.57
CA GLY A 778 -40.15 -2.47 0.87
C GLY A 778 -40.55 -3.52 -0.16
N TYR A 779 -39.64 -3.93 -1.04
CA TYR A 779 -39.85 -4.96 -2.07
C TYR A 779 -38.81 -6.08 -1.92
N ASN A 780 -39.21 -7.31 -2.21
CA ASN A 780 -38.31 -8.44 -2.30
C ASN A 780 -37.47 -8.33 -3.59
N LEU A 781 -36.20 -7.95 -3.45
CA LEU A 781 -35.25 -7.81 -4.55
C LEU A 781 -34.41 -9.07 -4.80
N ALA A 782 -34.71 -10.20 -4.15
CA ALA A 782 -33.95 -11.43 -4.34
C ALA A 782 -34.03 -11.96 -5.79
N PRO A 783 -35.20 -12.03 -6.45
CA PRO A 783 -35.26 -12.43 -7.85
C PRO A 783 -34.42 -11.52 -8.77
N TYR A 784 -34.50 -10.20 -8.58
CA TYR A 784 -33.73 -9.22 -9.34
C TYR A 784 -32.21 -9.42 -9.19
N HIS A 785 -31.70 -9.56 -7.96
CA HIS A 785 -30.26 -9.76 -7.76
C HIS A 785 -29.79 -11.17 -8.17
N ALA A 786 -30.67 -12.18 -8.08
CA ALA A 786 -30.37 -13.50 -8.61
C ALA A 786 -30.23 -13.49 -10.15
N ALA A 787 -31.02 -12.67 -10.85
CA ALA A 787 -30.85 -12.45 -12.29
C ALA A 787 -29.47 -11.87 -12.62
N TRP A 788 -28.90 -11.05 -11.74
CA TRP A 788 -27.53 -10.56 -11.79
C TRP A 788 -26.46 -11.55 -11.32
N GLY A 789 -26.81 -12.81 -11.08
CA GLY A 789 -25.85 -13.86 -10.71
C GLY A 789 -25.42 -13.84 -9.23
N PHE A 790 -26.12 -13.11 -8.35
CA PHE A 790 -25.81 -13.12 -6.92
C PHE A 790 -26.03 -14.54 -6.34
N PRO A 791 -25.10 -15.08 -5.54
CA PRO A 791 -25.22 -16.41 -4.94
C PRO A 791 -26.20 -16.42 -3.76
N LEU A 792 -27.47 -16.16 -4.02
CA LEU A 792 -28.50 -16.07 -2.98
C LEU A 792 -28.91 -17.44 -2.45
N THR A 793 -29.06 -17.53 -1.14
CA THR A 793 -29.47 -18.76 -0.43
C THR A 793 -30.97 -18.81 -0.23
N GLN A 794 -31.52 -20.01 -0.02
CA GLN A 794 -32.94 -20.19 0.29
C GLN A 794 -33.38 -19.39 1.53
N ALA A 795 -32.50 -19.27 2.53
CA ALA A 795 -32.81 -18.50 3.75
C ALA A 795 -33.11 -17.02 3.45
N THR A 796 -32.46 -16.43 2.44
CA THR A 796 -32.71 -15.05 2.01
C THR A 796 -34.08 -14.92 1.34
N TYR A 797 -34.45 -15.88 0.48
CA TYR A 797 -35.79 -15.90 -0.11
C TYR A 797 -36.88 -16.05 0.96
N ASP A 798 -36.66 -16.96 1.93
CA ASP A 798 -37.60 -17.19 3.03
C ASP A 798 -37.73 -15.95 3.94
N ALA A 799 -36.64 -15.26 4.21
CA ALA A 799 -36.63 -14.03 5.02
C ALA A 799 -37.41 -12.89 4.36
N LEU A 800 -37.36 -12.81 3.03
CA LEU A 800 -38.00 -11.77 2.22
C LEU A 800 -39.39 -12.17 1.71
N ASP A 801 -39.89 -13.35 2.09
CA ASP A 801 -41.17 -13.92 1.60
C ASP A 801 -42.37 -13.01 1.92
N HIS A 802 -42.26 -12.20 2.97
CA HIS A 802 -43.32 -11.31 3.45
C HIS A 802 -43.45 -9.99 2.65
N LEU A 803 -42.47 -9.64 1.80
CA LEU A 803 -42.48 -8.43 0.98
C LEU A 803 -43.03 -8.73 -0.43
N PRO A 804 -43.67 -7.79 -1.14
CA PRO A 804 -44.02 -7.99 -2.55
C PRO A 804 -42.77 -8.06 -3.45
N VAL A 805 -42.78 -8.87 -4.52
CA VAL A 805 -41.70 -8.90 -5.52
C VAL A 805 -41.74 -7.65 -6.39
N TRP A 806 -40.56 -7.13 -6.76
CA TRP A 806 -40.45 -6.14 -7.81
C TRP A 806 -40.61 -6.79 -9.19
N VAL A 807 -41.82 -6.74 -9.75
CA VAL A 807 -42.18 -7.38 -11.03
C VAL A 807 -42.12 -6.43 -12.24
N ASP A 808 -41.92 -5.13 -11.98
CA ASP A 808 -41.83 -4.09 -13.00
C ASP A 808 -40.37 -3.71 -13.31
N ASP A 809 -39.40 -4.55 -12.90
CA ASP A 809 -37.99 -4.31 -13.12
C ASP A 809 -37.63 -4.28 -14.62
N PRO A 810 -36.74 -3.37 -15.06
CA PRO A 810 -36.47 -3.16 -16.49
C PRO A 810 -35.67 -4.28 -17.16
N LEU A 811 -35.20 -5.30 -16.42
CA LEU A 811 -34.51 -6.44 -17.02
C LEU A 811 -35.49 -7.45 -17.62
N ARG A 812 -36.70 -7.50 -17.06
CA ARG A 812 -37.74 -8.47 -17.40
C ARG A 812 -38.11 -8.37 -18.87
N GLY A 813 -37.84 -9.44 -19.63
CA GLY A 813 -38.11 -9.51 -21.06
C GLY A 813 -36.84 -9.31 -21.89
N ASP A 814 -36.43 -8.07 -22.12
CA ASP A 814 -35.38 -7.75 -23.10
C ASP A 814 -33.96 -8.18 -22.68
N PHE A 815 -33.76 -8.46 -21.39
CA PHE A 815 -32.46 -8.84 -20.83
C PHE A 815 -32.50 -10.17 -20.07
N PHE A 816 -33.57 -10.44 -19.31
CA PHE A 816 -33.67 -11.63 -18.47
C PHE A 816 -35.09 -12.23 -18.45
N VAL A 817 -35.15 -13.57 -18.42
CA VAL A 817 -36.37 -14.35 -18.32
C VAL A 817 -36.54 -14.85 -16.88
N TYR A 818 -37.55 -14.33 -16.18
CA TYR A 818 -37.84 -14.71 -14.81
C TYR A 818 -38.84 -15.88 -14.76
N ASP A 819 -38.61 -16.77 -13.81
CA ASP A 819 -39.55 -17.83 -13.44
C ASP A 819 -40.73 -17.23 -12.69
N ALA A 820 -41.94 -17.72 -12.95
CA ALA A 820 -43.08 -17.39 -12.10
C ALA A 820 -42.93 -18.08 -10.73
N ILE A 821 -43.49 -17.46 -9.69
CA ILE A 821 -43.49 -17.99 -8.33
C ILE A 821 -44.93 -18.06 -7.84
N LEU A 822 -45.43 -19.27 -7.59
CA LEU A 822 -46.76 -19.51 -7.01
C LEU A 822 -46.64 -19.96 -5.55
N ARG A 823 -47.54 -19.45 -4.72
CA ARG A 823 -47.61 -19.75 -3.27
C ARG A 823 -49.02 -20.19 -2.87
N ASN A 824 -49.14 -20.72 -1.66
CA ASN A 824 -50.41 -21.06 -1.01
C ASN A 824 -51.35 -21.92 -1.87
N LEU A 825 -50.79 -22.79 -2.72
CA LEU A 825 -51.55 -23.69 -3.57
C LEU A 825 -52.40 -24.63 -2.69
N THR A 826 -53.72 -24.52 -2.80
CA THR A 826 -54.69 -25.29 -2.02
C THR A 826 -55.96 -25.59 -2.83
N SER A 827 -56.85 -26.41 -2.28
CA SER A 827 -58.17 -26.66 -2.87
C SER A 827 -59.29 -26.13 -1.98
N THR A 828 -60.33 -25.59 -2.61
CA THR A 828 -61.55 -25.06 -1.97
C THR A 828 -62.77 -25.52 -2.75
N ASN A 829 -63.98 -25.36 -2.17
CA ASN A 829 -65.24 -25.74 -2.81
C ASN A 829 -65.26 -27.18 -3.35
N VAL A 830 -64.66 -28.12 -2.60
CA VAL A 830 -64.56 -29.53 -2.99
C VAL A 830 -65.92 -30.22 -2.90
N THR A 831 -66.30 -30.91 -3.97
CA THR A 831 -67.52 -31.71 -4.09
C THR A 831 -67.16 -33.12 -4.57
N SER A 832 -68.14 -34.02 -4.68
CA SER A 832 -67.95 -35.37 -5.21
C SER A 832 -67.50 -35.44 -6.68
N SER A 833 -67.50 -34.33 -7.43
CA SER A 833 -67.15 -34.31 -8.86
C SER A 833 -66.36 -33.09 -9.34
N ALA A 834 -66.03 -32.14 -8.45
CA ALA A 834 -65.32 -30.92 -8.80
C ALA A 834 -64.63 -30.30 -7.58
N ALA A 835 -63.56 -29.55 -7.83
CA ALA A 835 -62.91 -28.71 -6.84
C ALA A 835 -62.40 -27.42 -7.49
N GLN A 836 -62.30 -26.35 -6.71
CA GLN A 836 -61.61 -25.14 -7.12
C GLN A 836 -60.20 -25.15 -6.57
N ILE A 837 -59.22 -25.05 -7.45
CA ILE A 837 -57.81 -24.94 -7.10
C ILE A 837 -57.50 -23.45 -7.01
N VAL A 838 -56.92 -23.02 -5.90
CA VAL A 838 -56.57 -21.62 -5.63
C VAL A 838 -55.10 -21.52 -5.25
N TRP A 839 -54.46 -20.44 -5.66
CA TRP A 839 -53.07 -20.12 -5.38
C TRP A 839 -52.87 -18.62 -5.38
N ASP A 840 -51.72 -18.17 -4.90
CA ASP A 840 -51.28 -16.78 -5.00
C ASP A 840 -50.12 -16.72 -6.00
N VAL A 841 -50.27 -15.94 -7.07
CA VAL A 841 -49.17 -15.57 -7.96
C VAL A 841 -48.36 -14.50 -7.24
N TYR A 842 -47.17 -14.88 -6.79
CA TYR A 842 -46.27 -13.99 -6.07
C TYR A 842 -45.30 -13.27 -7.02
N ASP A 843 -44.79 -13.97 -8.04
CA ASP A 843 -44.12 -13.41 -9.22
C ASP A 843 -44.80 -14.00 -10.47
N ASN A 844 -45.13 -13.16 -11.44
CA ASN A 844 -45.79 -13.57 -12.69
C ASN A 844 -44.81 -14.07 -13.77
N GLY A 845 -43.50 -14.01 -13.53
CA GLY A 845 -42.46 -14.42 -14.46
C GLY A 845 -42.38 -13.54 -15.72
N THR A 846 -41.53 -13.92 -16.68
CA THR A 846 -41.46 -13.30 -18.01
C THR A 846 -42.25 -14.13 -19.01
N ASN A 847 -43.19 -13.52 -19.75
CA ASN A 847 -43.97 -14.18 -20.82
C ASN A 847 -44.52 -15.56 -20.44
N THR A 848 -44.95 -15.73 -19.19
CA THR A 848 -45.31 -17.03 -18.63
C THR A 848 -46.76 -17.40 -18.93
N SER A 849 -47.03 -18.70 -19.05
CA SER A 849 -48.38 -19.27 -19.14
C SER A 849 -48.57 -20.36 -18.07
N LEU A 850 -49.75 -20.40 -17.45
CA LEU A 850 -50.10 -21.39 -16.43
C LEU A 850 -50.99 -22.50 -17.00
N MET A 851 -50.63 -23.74 -16.67
CA MET A 851 -51.38 -24.96 -16.97
C MET A 851 -51.61 -25.77 -15.68
N VAL A 852 -52.85 -26.09 -15.35
CA VAL A 852 -53.21 -26.94 -14.21
C VAL A 852 -53.35 -28.37 -14.68
N TYR A 853 -52.58 -29.30 -14.12
CA TYR A 853 -52.63 -30.73 -14.40
C TYR A 853 -53.20 -31.50 -13.22
N TYR A 854 -54.06 -32.48 -13.48
CA TYR A 854 -54.68 -33.26 -12.41
C TYR A 854 -55.05 -34.70 -12.82
N GLY A 855 -55.11 -35.60 -11.84
CA GLY A 855 -55.42 -37.02 -12.03
C GLY A 855 -55.35 -37.83 -10.74
N GLN A 856 -55.74 -39.11 -10.78
CA GLN A 856 -55.72 -40.01 -9.62
C GLN A 856 -54.31 -40.46 -9.18
N THR A 857 -53.31 -40.19 -10.02
CA THR A 857 -51.89 -40.45 -9.76
C THR A 857 -51.11 -39.17 -10.00
N ASP A 858 -50.22 -38.80 -9.07
CA ASP A 858 -49.26 -37.72 -9.30
C ASP A 858 -48.24 -38.17 -10.36
N MET A 859 -48.31 -37.56 -11.55
CA MET A 859 -47.40 -37.87 -12.66
C MET A 859 -46.12 -37.03 -12.62
N GLY A 860 -45.91 -36.26 -11.55
CA GLY A 860 -44.73 -35.42 -11.39
C GLY A 860 -44.66 -34.32 -12.46
N ASN A 861 -43.44 -33.98 -12.85
CA ASN A 861 -43.15 -32.89 -13.79
C ASN A 861 -43.18 -33.36 -15.27
N ASN A 862 -44.08 -34.30 -15.62
CA ASN A 862 -44.22 -34.79 -16.99
C ASN A 862 -45.63 -34.53 -17.53
N SER A 863 -45.77 -33.42 -18.26
CA SER A 863 -47.04 -32.95 -18.84
C SER A 863 -47.76 -33.98 -19.72
N GLN A 864 -47.03 -34.91 -20.36
CA GLN A 864 -47.60 -35.89 -21.28
C GLN A 864 -48.30 -37.06 -20.57
N LEU A 865 -48.00 -37.29 -19.29
CA LEU A 865 -48.55 -38.42 -18.53
C LEU A 865 -49.82 -38.06 -17.76
N TRP A 866 -50.10 -36.77 -17.59
CA TRP A 866 -51.29 -36.30 -16.88
C TRP A 866 -52.56 -36.54 -17.73
N PRO A 867 -53.61 -37.17 -17.16
CA PRO A 867 -54.83 -37.49 -17.90
C PRO A 867 -55.70 -36.27 -18.21
N TYR A 868 -55.58 -35.20 -17.42
CA TYR A 868 -56.35 -33.98 -17.56
C TYR A 868 -55.48 -32.74 -17.36
N SER A 869 -55.77 -31.69 -18.12
CA SER A 869 -55.14 -30.37 -17.97
C SER A 869 -56.10 -29.23 -18.31
N ILE A 870 -55.85 -28.05 -17.74
CA ILE A 870 -56.60 -26.81 -18.00
C ILE A 870 -55.61 -25.68 -18.24
N SER A 871 -55.79 -24.94 -19.35
CA SER A 871 -55.05 -23.71 -19.60
C SER A 871 -55.68 -22.55 -18.84
N VAL A 872 -54.88 -21.91 -18.00
CA VAL A 872 -55.26 -20.72 -17.22
C VAL A 872 -54.86 -19.44 -17.96
N GLY A 873 -53.76 -19.48 -18.73
CA GLY A 873 -53.24 -18.35 -19.49
C GLY A 873 -52.14 -17.59 -18.74
N THR A 874 -51.93 -16.33 -19.10
CA THR A 874 -50.88 -15.49 -18.49
C THR A 874 -51.22 -15.15 -17.04
N PRO A 875 -50.32 -15.42 -16.07
CA PRO A 875 -50.56 -15.07 -14.67
C PRO A 875 -50.44 -13.56 -14.43
N GLU A 876 -51.25 -13.06 -13.50
CA GLU A 876 -51.14 -11.70 -12.93
C GLU A 876 -50.87 -11.82 -11.43
N VAL A 877 -50.06 -10.93 -10.86
CA VAL A 877 -49.74 -10.93 -9.43
C VAL A 877 -51.01 -10.83 -8.59
N GLY A 878 -51.16 -11.70 -7.60
CA GLY A 878 -52.35 -11.81 -6.76
C GLY A 878 -53.04 -13.18 -6.84
N PRO A 879 -54.30 -13.28 -6.38
CA PRO A 879 -54.99 -14.56 -6.25
C PRO A 879 -55.37 -15.15 -7.62
N GLY A 880 -54.97 -16.39 -7.87
CA GLY A 880 -55.35 -17.19 -9.04
C GLY A 880 -56.28 -18.34 -8.68
N SER A 881 -57.13 -18.77 -9.63
CA SER A 881 -57.93 -19.97 -9.43
C SER A 881 -58.30 -20.69 -10.74
N ALA A 882 -58.51 -22.01 -10.65
CA ALA A 882 -58.99 -22.84 -11.73
C ALA A 882 -59.94 -23.92 -11.20
N ASN A 883 -61.05 -24.16 -11.91
CA ASN A 883 -62.00 -25.22 -11.55
C ASN A 883 -61.63 -26.53 -12.24
N ILE A 884 -61.38 -27.58 -11.47
CA ILE A 884 -61.16 -28.94 -11.98
C ILE A 884 -62.42 -29.79 -11.82
N THR A 885 -62.64 -30.73 -12.72
CA THR A 885 -63.75 -31.69 -12.67
C THR A 885 -63.22 -33.12 -12.81
N PHE A 886 -63.73 -34.03 -12.00
CA PHE A 886 -63.22 -35.40 -11.94
C PHE A 886 -64.33 -36.41 -11.63
N THR A 887 -64.04 -37.69 -11.88
CA THR A 887 -64.98 -38.80 -11.69
C THR A 887 -64.36 -39.89 -10.81
N GLY A 888 -65.09 -40.32 -9.78
CA GLY A 888 -64.70 -41.39 -8.86
C GLY A 888 -64.29 -40.89 -7.48
N ASP A 889 -64.32 -41.80 -6.50
CA ASP A 889 -64.22 -41.47 -5.07
C ASP A 889 -62.77 -41.45 -4.54
N GLY A 890 -61.77 -41.47 -5.43
CA GLY A 890 -60.34 -41.51 -5.08
C GLY A 890 -59.71 -40.12 -4.97
N THR A 891 -58.63 -39.99 -4.20
CA THR A 891 -57.80 -38.78 -4.13
C THR A 891 -57.29 -38.38 -5.51
N HIS A 892 -57.44 -37.10 -5.86
CA HIS A 892 -56.87 -36.52 -7.07
C HIS A 892 -55.68 -35.64 -6.70
N TYR A 893 -54.57 -35.82 -7.39
CA TYR A 893 -53.39 -34.98 -7.27
C TYR A 893 -53.47 -33.86 -8.31
N VAL A 894 -53.05 -32.67 -7.91
CA VAL A 894 -53.01 -31.49 -8.77
C VAL A 894 -51.63 -30.86 -8.72
N ARG A 895 -51.11 -30.47 -9.89
CA ARG A 895 -49.94 -29.61 -10.03
C ARG A 895 -50.24 -28.45 -10.95
N ILE A 896 -49.57 -27.33 -10.75
CA ILE A 896 -49.58 -26.20 -11.69
C ILE A 896 -48.21 -26.13 -12.37
N MET A 897 -48.19 -26.09 -13.69
CA MET A 897 -46.99 -25.82 -14.47
C MET A 897 -47.04 -24.36 -14.92
N ALA A 898 -46.01 -23.60 -14.58
CA ALA A 898 -45.70 -22.32 -15.19
C ALA A 898 -44.63 -22.54 -16.25
N SER A 899 -44.86 -22.09 -17.48
CA SER A 899 -43.91 -22.25 -18.58
C SER A 899 -43.72 -20.95 -19.33
N ASN A 900 -42.48 -20.63 -19.69
CA ASN A 900 -42.11 -19.57 -20.61
C ASN A 900 -41.28 -20.16 -21.78
N GLU A 901 -40.56 -19.33 -22.52
CA GLU A 901 -39.78 -19.77 -23.69
C GLU A 901 -38.50 -20.56 -23.32
N GLU A 902 -38.05 -20.49 -22.06
CA GLU A 902 -36.77 -21.07 -21.61
C GLU A 902 -36.95 -22.21 -20.59
N VAL A 903 -37.94 -22.13 -19.70
CA VAL A 903 -38.09 -23.03 -18.56
C VAL A 903 -39.53 -23.46 -18.27
N GLU A 904 -39.65 -24.60 -17.57
CA GLU A 904 -40.91 -25.12 -17.02
C GLU A 904 -40.75 -25.33 -15.50
N VAL A 905 -41.54 -24.59 -14.71
CA VAL A 905 -41.56 -24.68 -13.24
C VAL A 905 -42.87 -25.32 -12.77
N TRP A 906 -42.78 -26.27 -11.85
CA TRP A 906 -43.93 -27.07 -11.38
C TRP A 906 -44.20 -26.84 -9.89
N PHE A 907 -45.45 -26.56 -9.55
CA PHE A 907 -45.94 -26.31 -8.20
C PHE A 907 -46.86 -27.43 -7.72
N GLY A 908 -46.77 -27.77 -6.43
CA GLY A 908 -47.50 -28.86 -5.81
C GLY A 908 -46.61 -30.11 -5.59
N PRO A 909 -47.21 -31.30 -5.44
CA PRO A 909 -48.61 -31.62 -5.65
C PRO A 909 -49.49 -31.19 -4.47
N ILE A 910 -50.77 -30.95 -4.73
CA ILE A 910 -51.80 -30.96 -3.68
C ILE A 910 -52.76 -32.12 -3.89
N ALA A 911 -53.23 -32.69 -2.79
CA ALA A 911 -54.22 -33.76 -2.79
C ALA A 911 -55.63 -33.17 -2.62
N VAL A 912 -56.57 -33.65 -3.42
CA VAL A 912 -57.99 -33.28 -3.38
C VAL A 912 -58.79 -34.55 -3.17
N ASP A 913 -59.37 -34.69 -1.98
CA ASP A 913 -60.24 -35.82 -1.65
C ASP A 913 -61.71 -35.45 -1.95
N PRO A 914 -62.39 -36.16 -2.88
CA PRO A 914 -63.81 -35.93 -3.17
C PRO A 914 -64.65 -36.08 -1.90
N SER A 915 -65.49 -35.08 -1.61
CA SER A 915 -66.33 -35.01 -0.41
C SER A 915 -67.50 -35.99 -0.40
#